data_AF-A0A7L2ZA97-F1
#
_entry.id   AF-A0A7L2ZA97-F1
#
_cell.length_a   1.000
_cell.length_b   1.000
_cell.length_c   1.000
_cell.angle_alpha   90.00
_cell.angle_beta   90.00
_cell.angle_gamma   90.00
#
_symmetry.space_group_name_H-M   'P 1'
#
loop_
_entity.id
_entity.type
_entity.pdbx_description
1 polymer ?
#
loop_
_entity_poly.entity_id
_entity_poly.type
_entity_poly.pdbx_seq_one_letter_code
_entity_poly.pdbx_strand_id
1 'polypeptide(L)'
;MTTIRQRRVGKGTEAAEDQPSEETNVKPDGKILPGPPGGKLWNVLSITVGGFVAISLGLLTSVYVATLHENDLWFSNIKEVEREISFRTECGLYYSYYKQMIQAASIQQGLHGLVYDNKTESVRTINILERMNVYQEVFLSILYRILPIQQYLEPVYFYIYTLFGLQAVYVIALYVTSWLLSGTWLSGLLAACWYITNRVDTTRVEFTIPLRENWALPFFAVQIAAITYLLRTHLQPAQERFTLMIVFIATFLFSLTWQFNQFMMLIQALALFVLDCLDMLPTAKVTWLYIIQISGLLLVCVLQFFNSMILGSLLISFNVSVLIARTIQKNLKKGGLLNRLGKLILHVLLVLCLTLLINKFIKKILNLESDEHIFKFLKAKFGFGATRDFDANLYLCEEAFGLLPLNTFSRLSSTLLFYVYGFVLFLLTVAAVIVAFRNLSGSNQVQEKKEEYTVTLKPDAAYSLAHTVLFGCLALSTMRMKYLWTSHMCVFASFGLCSSEVWKLILKCLHLYTSQRTQVIKYSIPIITLLYISFKFWPGIMDELSELREFYDPDTVELMNWIKSNTPNTAVFAGSMQLLAGVKLCTGRTLTNHPHYEDKNLRERTKQIYQIYAKRSPGEVYGILRSFGTDYVILEDSICYERRHSRGCRLRDLLDVANGHIMDGLGENEPDLKPSLYPRFCEEIKKNLPSYTMHFTRVFQNKTFHVYKLAKHK
;
A
#
# COMPACT_ATOMS: atom_id res chain seq x y z
N MET A 1 26.48 -60.44 69.94
CA MET A 1 25.20 -60.41 69.21
C MET A 1 25.51 -60.23 67.73
N THR A 2 25.83 -61.35 67.09
CA THR A 2 25.12 -61.97 65.93
C THR A 2 25.48 -61.30 64.58
N THR A 3 26.64 -61.60 63.96
CA THR A 3 26.96 -62.71 62.99
C THR A 3 26.05 -62.68 61.74
N ILE A 4 26.49 -62.68 60.46
CA ILE A 4 27.20 -63.70 59.62
C ILE A 4 27.44 -62.99 58.23
N ARG A 5 28.63 -62.83 57.61
CA ARG A 5 29.52 -63.67 56.75
C ARG A 5 29.02 -64.23 55.38
N GLN A 6 29.66 -63.75 54.28
CA GLN A 6 29.99 -64.39 52.96
C GLN A 6 28.85 -64.81 51.99
N ARG A 7 29.00 -64.86 50.64
CA ARG A 7 30.06 -65.49 49.81
C ARG A 7 30.00 -65.07 48.32
N ARG A 8 31.17 -65.01 47.65
CA ARG A 8 31.36 -65.07 46.17
C ARG A 8 31.10 -66.49 45.65
N VAL A 9 30.73 -66.61 44.37
CA VAL A 9 31.11 -67.75 43.50
C VAL A 9 31.67 -67.16 42.20
N GLY A 10 32.82 -67.68 41.77
CA GLY A 10 33.44 -67.37 40.48
C GLY A 10 33.76 -68.63 39.70
N LYS A 11 34.14 -68.43 38.42
CA LYS A 11 34.96 -69.22 37.48
C LYS A 11 34.90 -68.43 36.15
N GLY A 12 35.98 -67.81 35.65
CA GLY A 12 37.13 -68.38 34.92
C GLY A 12 36.71 -68.83 33.50
N THR A 13 37.38 -68.62 32.37
CA THR A 13 38.66 -68.01 31.92
C THR A 13 38.57 -68.02 30.36
N GLU A 14 39.28 -67.10 29.68
CA GLU A 14 39.73 -67.06 28.24
C GLU A 14 39.43 -65.67 27.62
N ALA A 15 40.44 -64.79 27.42
CA ALA A 15 41.33 -64.66 26.24
C ALA A 15 40.53 -64.44 24.93
N ALA A 16 40.72 -63.42 24.08
CA ALA A 16 41.89 -62.65 23.69
C ALA A 16 41.51 -61.27 23.07
N GLU A 17 42.56 -60.57 22.61
CA GLU A 17 42.71 -59.16 22.21
C GLU A 17 41.96 -58.66 20.95
N ASP A 18 41.92 -57.32 20.88
CA ASP A 18 42.12 -56.43 19.73
C ASP A 18 40.99 -56.03 18.74
N GLN A 19 40.63 -54.74 18.86
CA GLN A 19 40.60 -53.69 17.82
C GLN A 19 39.43 -53.57 16.81
N PRO A 20 39.24 -52.36 16.23
CA PRO A 20 37.94 -51.72 16.00
C PRO A 20 37.38 -52.01 14.60
N SER A 21 36.06 -51.93 14.44
CA SER A 21 35.43 -52.05 13.13
C SER A 21 34.49 -50.89 12.79
N GLU A 22 34.69 -50.48 11.55
CA GLU A 22 34.12 -49.41 10.75
C GLU A 22 32.59 -49.34 10.65
N GLU A 23 32.17 -48.16 10.19
CA GLU A 23 30.86 -47.76 9.72
C GLU A 23 30.13 -48.80 8.87
N THR A 24 28.80 -48.87 9.04
CA THR A 24 27.92 -49.07 7.88
C THR A 24 26.55 -48.41 8.08
N ASN A 25 26.11 -47.81 6.98
CA ASN A 25 25.00 -46.86 6.81
C ASN A 25 23.58 -47.38 7.11
N VAL A 26 22.82 -46.50 7.78
CA VAL A 26 21.47 -45.99 7.44
C VAL A 26 20.35 -46.98 7.06
N LYS A 27 19.25 -46.96 7.84
CA LYS A 27 17.90 -46.75 7.30
C LYS A 27 17.04 -45.84 8.19
N PRO A 28 16.08 -45.09 7.61
CA PRO A 28 15.47 -43.92 8.19
C PRO A 28 14.14 -44.27 8.85
N ASP A 29 14.00 -43.99 10.14
CA ASP A 29 12.69 -43.85 10.75
C ASP A 29 12.72 -42.65 11.68
N GLY A 30 12.13 -41.55 11.18
CA GLY A 30 11.98 -40.30 11.90
C GLY A 30 10.99 -40.42 13.05
N LYS A 31 11.40 -41.07 14.13
CA LYS A 31 10.78 -40.87 15.45
C LYS A 31 11.54 -39.75 16.15
N ILE A 32 10.92 -38.58 16.14
CA ILE A 32 11.29 -37.45 17.01
C ILE A 32 11.26 -37.97 18.45
N LEU A 33 12.41 -38.03 19.11
CA LEU A 33 12.46 -38.23 20.56
C LEU A 33 11.61 -37.13 21.23
N PRO A 34 10.68 -37.48 22.13
CA PRO A 34 9.89 -36.47 22.83
C PRO A 34 10.80 -35.66 23.74
N GLY A 35 10.91 -34.36 23.46
CA GLY A 35 11.50 -33.40 24.39
C GLY A 35 10.76 -33.40 25.73
N PRO A 36 11.39 -32.87 26.80
CA PRO A 36 10.87 -32.97 28.16
C PRO A 36 9.45 -32.41 28.28
N PRO A 37 8.60 -32.98 29.15
CA PRO A 37 7.14 -32.74 29.21
C PRO A 37 6.75 -31.26 29.41
N GLY A 38 7.66 -30.40 29.87
CA GLY A 38 7.43 -28.95 30.00
C GLY A 38 7.43 -28.16 28.69
N GLY A 39 8.06 -28.64 27.61
CA GLY A 39 8.20 -27.88 26.35
C GLY A 39 6.89 -27.67 25.60
N LYS A 40 5.96 -28.63 25.67
CA LYS A 40 4.63 -28.51 25.06
C LYS A 40 3.75 -27.49 25.80
N LEU A 41 3.79 -27.50 27.14
CA LEU A 41 3.04 -26.56 27.97
C LEU A 41 3.51 -25.11 27.74
N TRP A 42 4.82 -24.88 27.72
CA TRP A 42 5.40 -23.55 27.45
C TRP A 42 5.07 -23.04 26.04
N ASN A 43 5.05 -23.91 25.03
CA ASN A 43 4.65 -23.53 23.68
C ASN A 43 3.16 -23.17 23.61
N VAL A 44 2.29 -23.93 24.27
CA VAL A 44 0.85 -23.61 24.34
C VAL A 44 0.65 -22.27 25.06
N LEU A 45 1.27 -22.06 26.22
CA LEU A 45 1.18 -20.82 26.97
C LEU A 45 1.67 -19.61 26.16
N SER A 46 2.80 -19.75 25.46
CA SER A 46 3.36 -18.71 24.59
C SER A 46 2.43 -18.36 23.43
N ILE A 47 1.80 -19.36 22.80
CA ILE A 47 0.82 -19.15 21.73
C ILE A 47 -0.42 -18.43 22.28
N THR A 48 -0.96 -18.86 23.41
CA THR A 48 -2.16 -18.26 24.02
C THR A 48 -1.91 -16.82 24.45
N VAL A 49 -0.82 -16.56 25.20
CA VAL A 49 -0.47 -15.20 25.65
C VAL A 49 -0.15 -14.31 24.47
N GLY A 50 0.71 -14.77 23.55
CA GLY A 50 1.09 -13.99 22.38
C GLY A 50 -0.09 -13.68 21.45
N GLY A 51 -1.04 -14.61 21.32
CA GLY A 51 -2.28 -14.40 20.56
C GLY A 51 -3.23 -13.39 21.23
N PHE A 52 -3.39 -13.48 22.56
CA PHE A 52 -4.18 -12.51 23.33
C PHE A 52 -3.59 -11.09 23.22
N VAL A 53 -2.27 -10.96 23.34
CA VAL A 53 -1.56 -9.69 23.17
C VAL A 53 -1.75 -9.14 21.76
N ALA A 54 -1.65 -9.98 20.72
CA ALA A 54 -1.86 -9.55 19.34
C ALA A 54 -3.26 -8.95 19.14
N ILE A 55 -4.30 -9.65 19.59
CA ILE A 55 -5.70 -9.20 19.47
C ILE A 55 -5.91 -7.91 20.27
N SER A 56 -5.42 -7.86 21.50
CA SER A 56 -5.56 -6.70 22.38
C SER A 56 -4.91 -5.45 21.78
N LEU A 57 -3.69 -5.56 21.25
CA LEU A 57 -2.99 -4.45 20.59
C LEU A 57 -3.67 -4.01 19.30
N GLY A 58 -4.17 -4.96 18.50
CA GLY A 58 -4.95 -4.65 17.31
C GLY A 58 -6.20 -3.85 17.64
N LEU A 59 -6.99 -4.32 18.61
CA LEU A 59 -8.19 -3.62 19.08
C LEU A 59 -7.87 -2.26 19.68
N LEU A 60 -6.82 -2.17 20.51
CA LEU A 60 -6.38 -0.91 21.09
C LEU A 60 -5.95 0.09 20.00
N THR A 61 -5.29 -0.36 18.94
CA THR A 61 -4.95 0.50 17.79
C THR A 61 -6.22 1.01 17.09
N SER A 62 -7.21 0.15 16.86
CA SER A 62 -8.49 0.57 16.26
C SER A 62 -9.20 1.61 17.13
N VAL A 63 -9.24 1.40 18.45
CA VAL A 63 -9.85 2.37 19.39
C VAL A 63 -9.06 3.67 19.43
N TYR A 64 -7.73 3.58 19.43
CA TYR A 64 -6.83 4.73 19.40
C TYR A 64 -7.09 5.62 18.18
N VAL A 65 -7.11 5.04 16.98
CA VAL A 65 -7.37 5.78 15.74
C VAL A 65 -8.79 6.35 15.71
N ALA A 66 -9.78 5.62 16.22
CA ALA A 66 -11.15 6.11 16.31
C ALA A 66 -11.28 7.31 17.27
N THR A 67 -10.55 7.26 18.39
CA THR A 67 -10.54 8.33 19.40
C THR A 67 -9.84 9.56 18.87
N LEU A 68 -8.70 9.39 18.18
CA LEU A 68 -8.01 10.50 17.50
C LEU A 68 -8.93 11.17 16.48
N HIS A 69 -9.61 10.40 15.65
CA HIS A 69 -10.53 10.94 14.66
C HIS A 69 -11.67 11.75 15.30
N GLU A 70 -12.24 11.24 16.40
CA GLU A 70 -13.28 11.96 17.14
C GLU A 70 -12.75 13.26 17.74
N ASN A 71 -11.55 13.22 18.34
CA ASN A 71 -10.94 14.39 18.99
C ASN A 71 -10.48 15.44 17.99
N ASP A 72 -10.01 15.05 16.80
CA ASP A 72 -9.52 15.99 15.78
C ASP A 72 -10.65 16.71 15.03
N LEU A 73 -11.80 16.06 14.83
CA LEU A 73 -12.89 16.60 14.02
C LEU A 73 -14.14 16.98 14.82
N TRP A 74 -14.23 16.55 16.07
CA TRP A 74 -15.46 16.55 16.86
C TRP A 74 -16.63 15.87 16.14
N PHE A 75 -16.32 14.77 15.46
CA PHE A 75 -17.12 14.17 14.39
C PHE A 75 -18.54 13.81 14.84
N SER A 76 -18.71 13.38 16.09
CA SER A 76 -20.03 13.04 16.65
C SER A 76 -20.95 14.23 16.88
N ASN A 77 -20.41 15.43 17.07
CA ASN A 77 -21.19 16.61 17.47
C ASN A 77 -21.48 17.58 16.30
N ILE A 78 -20.77 17.44 15.18
CA ILE A 78 -21.01 18.22 13.97
C ILE A 78 -22.16 17.68 13.12
N LYS A 79 -22.73 18.52 12.24
CA LYS A 79 -23.88 18.17 11.40
C LYS A 79 -23.48 17.22 10.26
N GLU A 80 -24.46 16.50 9.69
CA GLU A 80 -24.22 15.57 8.57
C GLU A 80 -23.46 16.23 7.41
N VAL A 81 -23.82 17.45 7.01
CA VAL A 81 -23.13 18.16 5.92
C VAL A 81 -21.65 18.44 6.25
N GLU A 82 -21.34 18.77 7.51
CA GLU A 82 -19.97 19.01 7.96
C GLU A 82 -19.17 17.70 7.98
N ARG A 83 -19.79 16.62 8.47
CA ARG A 83 -19.21 15.26 8.40
C ARG A 83 -18.91 14.89 6.95
N GLU A 84 -19.82 15.17 6.03
CA GLU A 84 -19.65 14.87 4.61
C GLU A 84 -18.54 15.69 3.94
N ILE A 85 -18.43 16.98 4.28
CA ILE A 85 -17.36 17.85 3.78
C ILE A 85 -15.99 17.39 4.27
N SER A 86 -15.90 16.75 5.44
CA SER A 86 -14.64 16.17 5.93
C SER A 86 -14.09 15.08 5.00
N PHE A 87 -14.95 14.39 4.23
CA PHE A 87 -14.53 13.45 3.18
C PHE A 87 -14.10 14.19 1.91
N ARG A 88 -12.87 14.70 1.93
CA ARG A 88 -12.28 15.42 0.79
C ARG A 88 -11.96 14.49 -0.39
N THR A 89 -11.91 15.09 -1.59
CA THR A 89 -11.41 14.45 -2.82
C THR A 89 -12.05 13.09 -3.11
N GLU A 90 -11.28 12.06 -3.46
CA GLU A 90 -11.76 10.71 -3.76
C GLU A 90 -12.55 10.06 -2.60
N CYS A 91 -12.28 10.44 -1.34
CA CYS A 91 -12.99 9.88 -0.19
C CYS A 91 -14.48 10.21 -0.24
N GLY A 92 -14.82 11.46 -0.57
CA GLY A 92 -16.21 11.89 -0.70
C GLY A 92 -16.92 11.20 -1.86
N LEU A 93 -16.19 10.95 -2.96
CA LEU A 93 -16.72 10.21 -4.09
C LEU A 93 -17.05 8.76 -3.72
N TYR A 94 -16.16 8.05 -3.01
CA TYR A 94 -16.41 6.68 -2.57
C TYR A 94 -17.60 6.59 -1.61
N TYR A 95 -17.63 7.46 -0.59
CA TYR A 95 -18.74 7.49 0.35
C TYR A 95 -20.08 7.83 -0.33
N SER A 96 -20.07 8.63 -1.40
CA SER A 96 -21.30 8.92 -2.18
C SER A 96 -21.92 7.67 -2.81
N TYR A 97 -21.11 6.70 -3.26
CA TYR A 97 -21.63 5.45 -3.82
C TYR A 97 -22.20 4.51 -2.74
N TYR A 98 -21.55 4.47 -1.57
CA TYR A 98 -22.10 3.80 -0.40
C TYR A 98 -23.47 4.37 0.00
N LYS A 99 -23.57 5.71 0.05
CA LYS A 99 -24.83 6.43 0.33
C LYS A 99 -25.91 6.13 -0.73
N GLN A 100 -25.55 6.13 -2.01
CA GLN A 100 -26.44 5.78 -3.13
C GLN A 100 -27.04 4.38 -2.98
N MET A 101 -26.24 3.39 -2.56
CA MET A 101 -26.71 2.02 -2.34
C MET A 101 -27.68 1.88 -1.14
N ILE A 102 -27.45 2.64 -0.08
CA ILE A 102 -28.32 2.66 1.10
C ILE A 102 -29.65 3.34 0.79
N GLN A 103 -29.61 4.46 0.08
CA GLN A 103 -30.80 5.24 -0.27
C GLN A 103 -31.66 4.59 -1.36
N ALA A 104 -31.13 3.62 -2.10
CA ALA A 104 -31.89 2.91 -3.13
C ALA A 104 -33.00 2.03 -2.53
N ALA A 105 -34.19 2.00 -3.15
CA ALA A 105 -35.33 1.24 -2.63
C ALA A 105 -35.03 -0.25 -2.48
N SER A 106 -34.23 -0.84 -3.37
CA SER A 106 -33.75 -2.22 -3.28
C SER A 106 -32.25 -2.33 -3.59
N ILE A 107 -31.61 -3.41 -3.14
CA ILE A 107 -30.20 -3.70 -3.45
C ILE A 107 -30.00 -3.82 -4.97
N GLN A 108 -30.93 -4.47 -5.66
CA GLN A 108 -30.87 -4.63 -7.12
C GLN A 108 -30.95 -3.28 -7.83
N GLN A 109 -31.83 -2.37 -7.39
CA GLN A 109 -31.92 -1.03 -7.97
C GLN A 109 -30.67 -0.20 -7.67
N GLY A 110 -30.08 -0.33 -6.48
CA GLY A 110 -28.82 0.30 -6.14
C GLY A 110 -27.68 -0.17 -7.06
N LEU A 111 -27.52 -1.49 -7.22
CA LEU A 111 -26.52 -2.08 -8.11
C LEU A 111 -26.72 -1.65 -9.56
N HIS A 112 -27.96 -1.70 -10.06
CA HIS A 112 -28.28 -1.21 -11.40
C HIS A 112 -27.93 0.27 -11.55
N GLY A 113 -28.19 1.09 -10.52
CA GLY A 113 -27.83 2.51 -10.51
C GLY A 113 -26.32 2.76 -10.55
N LEU A 114 -25.50 1.88 -9.98
CA LEU A 114 -24.03 1.97 -10.05
C LEU A 114 -23.47 1.45 -11.38
N VAL A 115 -24.09 0.44 -11.98
CA VAL A 115 -23.67 -0.11 -13.29
C VAL A 115 -24.04 0.83 -14.44
N TYR A 116 -25.20 1.48 -14.35
CA TYR A 116 -25.69 2.43 -15.35
C TYR A 116 -25.77 3.84 -14.75
N ASP A 117 -24.64 4.33 -14.24
CA ASP A 117 -24.60 5.61 -13.54
C ASP A 117 -24.49 6.79 -14.53
N ASN A 118 -25.50 7.67 -14.52
CA ASN A 118 -25.54 8.91 -15.29
C ASN A 118 -25.51 10.16 -14.39
N LYS A 119 -25.23 9.98 -13.09
CA LYS A 119 -25.23 11.04 -12.08
C LYS A 119 -23.82 11.49 -11.71
N THR A 120 -22.82 10.66 -11.97
CA THR A 120 -21.42 10.97 -11.67
C THR A 120 -20.81 11.87 -12.74
N GLU A 121 -20.91 11.45 -14.00
CA GLU A 121 -20.34 12.18 -15.14
C GLU A 121 -21.46 12.68 -16.04
N SER A 122 -21.55 13.99 -16.26
CA SER A 122 -22.56 14.53 -17.19
C SER A 122 -22.29 14.08 -18.63
N VAL A 123 -23.37 13.94 -19.39
CA VAL A 123 -23.38 13.56 -20.83
C VAL A 123 -22.91 12.12 -21.07
N ARG A 124 -22.62 11.33 -20.03
CA ARG A 124 -22.18 9.94 -20.14
C ARG A 124 -22.89 9.05 -19.14
N THR A 125 -22.99 7.77 -19.49
CA THR A 125 -23.34 6.70 -18.56
C THR A 125 -22.10 5.85 -18.36
N ILE A 126 -21.70 5.64 -17.10
CA ILE A 126 -20.51 4.89 -16.75
C ILE A 126 -20.83 3.74 -15.80
N ASN A 127 -20.06 2.66 -15.90
CA ASN A 127 -20.10 1.57 -14.94
C ASN A 127 -19.12 1.84 -13.80
N ILE A 128 -19.65 2.20 -12.64
CA ILE A 128 -18.84 2.51 -11.45
C ILE A 128 -18.12 1.27 -10.92
N LEU A 129 -18.74 0.08 -11.02
CA LEU A 129 -18.15 -1.18 -10.53
C LEU A 129 -16.97 -1.65 -11.39
N GLU A 130 -16.99 -1.35 -12.68
CA GLU A 130 -15.88 -1.61 -13.59
C GLU A 130 -14.69 -0.67 -13.32
N ARG A 131 -14.98 0.61 -13.01
CA ARG A 131 -13.99 1.69 -13.07
C ARG A 131 -13.42 2.15 -11.72
N MET A 132 -14.20 2.11 -10.64
CA MET A 132 -13.88 2.85 -9.39
C MET A 132 -13.45 1.98 -8.19
N ASN A 133 -13.26 0.67 -8.39
CA ASN A 133 -12.96 -0.31 -7.34
C ASN A 133 -13.85 -0.12 -6.08
N VAL A 134 -15.17 0.03 -6.23
CA VAL A 134 -16.11 0.34 -5.12
C VAL A 134 -16.75 -0.90 -4.47
N TYR A 135 -16.15 -2.08 -4.63
CA TYR A 135 -16.73 -3.34 -4.16
C TYR A 135 -16.89 -3.36 -2.64
N GLN A 136 -15.96 -2.76 -1.91
CA GLN A 136 -16.04 -2.59 -0.46
C GLN A 136 -17.24 -1.74 -0.04
N GLU A 137 -17.54 -0.64 -0.75
CA GLU A 137 -18.73 0.17 -0.46
C GLU A 137 -20.02 -0.62 -0.75
N VAL A 138 -20.07 -1.33 -1.87
CA VAL A 138 -21.22 -2.17 -2.21
C VAL A 138 -21.42 -3.26 -1.16
N PHE A 139 -20.37 -3.99 -0.81
CA PHE A 139 -20.42 -5.05 0.20
C PHE A 139 -20.91 -4.51 1.55
N LEU A 140 -20.36 -3.39 2.01
CA LEU A 140 -20.80 -2.79 3.28
C LEU A 140 -22.21 -2.24 3.23
N SER A 141 -22.64 -1.66 2.11
CA SER A 141 -24.01 -1.17 1.98
C SER A 141 -25.02 -2.31 2.06
N ILE A 142 -24.71 -3.47 1.46
CA ILE A 142 -25.52 -4.68 1.55
C ILE A 142 -25.54 -5.19 3.00
N LEU A 143 -24.38 -5.27 3.65
CA LEU A 143 -24.25 -5.72 5.04
C LEU A 143 -25.07 -4.83 5.99
N TYR A 144 -24.97 -3.50 5.83
CA TYR A 144 -25.73 -2.52 6.61
C TYR A 144 -27.24 -2.59 6.37
N ARG A 145 -27.67 -3.01 5.17
CA ARG A 145 -29.09 -3.18 4.83
C ARG A 145 -29.70 -4.48 5.36
N ILE A 146 -28.90 -5.55 5.44
CA ILE A 146 -29.38 -6.87 5.85
C ILE A 146 -29.31 -7.06 7.36
N LEU A 147 -28.27 -6.53 8.01
CA LEU A 147 -28.11 -6.67 9.46
C LEU A 147 -28.94 -5.62 10.22
N PRO A 148 -29.40 -5.92 11.45
CA PRO A 148 -30.17 -4.99 12.29
C PRO A 148 -29.29 -3.88 12.91
N ILE A 149 -28.26 -3.42 12.19
CA ILE A 149 -27.30 -2.41 12.65
C ILE A 149 -27.89 -0.99 12.58
N GLN A 150 -28.85 -0.78 11.68
CA GLN A 150 -29.51 0.52 11.46
C GLN A 150 -30.20 1.08 12.71
N GLN A 151 -30.52 0.22 13.68
CA GLN A 151 -31.13 0.61 14.95
C GLN A 151 -30.12 1.25 15.93
N TYR A 152 -28.82 0.98 15.74
CA TYR A 152 -27.78 1.33 16.70
C TYR A 152 -26.76 2.32 16.15
N LEU A 153 -26.56 2.36 14.82
CA LEU A 153 -25.44 3.07 14.23
C LEU A 153 -25.85 3.74 12.91
N GLU A 154 -25.53 5.03 12.74
CA GLU A 154 -25.74 5.72 11.47
C GLU A 154 -24.80 5.16 10.38
N PRO A 155 -25.18 5.28 9.09
CA PRO A 155 -24.39 4.73 7.99
C PRO A 155 -22.94 5.22 7.96
N VAL A 156 -22.72 6.51 8.28
CA VAL A 156 -21.38 7.12 8.26
C VAL A 156 -20.46 6.46 9.29
N TYR A 157 -20.96 6.20 10.51
CA TYR A 157 -20.19 5.55 11.56
C TYR A 157 -19.90 4.09 11.22
N PHE A 158 -20.88 3.37 10.67
CA PHE A 158 -20.64 1.99 10.22
C PHE A 158 -19.52 1.91 9.18
N TYR A 159 -19.50 2.87 8.26
CA TYR A 159 -18.48 2.95 7.22
C TYR A 159 -17.08 3.22 7.80
N ILE A 160 -16.91 4.26 8.64
CA ILE A 160 -15.60 4.61 9.21
C ILE A 160 -15.11 3.61 10.27
N TYR A 161 -16.00 3.08 11.12
CA TYR A 161 -15.62 2.11 12.15
C TYR A 161 -15.18 0.77 11.56
N THR A 162 -15.73 0.38 10.41
CA THR A 162 -15.22 -0.78 9.67
C THR A 162 -13.77 -0.56 9.24
N LEU A 163 -13.42 0.63 8.77
CA LEU A 163 -12.05 0.98 8.38
C LEU A 163 -11.08 1.01 9.58
N PHE A 164 -11.52 1.51 10.73
CA PHE A 164 -10.74 1.44 11.96
C PHE A 164 -10.56 -0.01 12.42
N GLY A 165 -11.60 -0.84 12.35
CA GLY A 165 -11.53 -2.27 12.63
C GLY A 165 -10.55 -3.01 11.70
N LEU A 166 -10.48 -2.62 10.43
CA LEU A 166 -9.47 -3.15 9.50
C LEU A 166 -8.03 -2.80 9.92
N GLN A 167 -7.80 -1.68 10.60
CA GLN A 167 -6.47 -1.36 11.16
C GLN A 167 -6.07 -2.33 12.27
N ALA A 168 -7.03 -2.87 13.04
CA ALA A 168 -6.74 -3.94 13.99
C ALA A 168 -6.18 -5.18 13.26
N VAL A 169 -6.80 -5.58 12.15
CA VAL A 169 -6.33 -6.69 11.32
C VAL A 169 -4.92 -6.41 10.79
N TYR A 170 -4.65 -5.17 10.37
CA TYR A 170 -3.33 -4.78 9.88
C TYR A 170 -2.25 -4.92 10.94
N VAL A 171 -2.45 -4.36 12.14
CA VAL A 171 -1.47 -4.46 13.24
C VAL A 171 -1.28 -5.90 13.71
N ILE A 172 -2.36 -6.69 13.79
CA ILE A 172 -2.27 -8.12 14.11
C ILE A 172 -1.41 -8.85 13.07
N ALA A 173 -1.58 -8.55 11.78
CA ALA A 173 -0.79 -9.18 10.72
C ALA A 173 0.70 -8.78 10.80
N LEU A 174 1.02 -7.52 11.10
CA LEU A 174 2.40 -7.07 11.32
C LEU A 174 3.03 -7.75 12.55
N TYR A 175 2.28 -7.81 13.65
CA TYR A 175 2.67 -8.50 14.88
C TYR A 175 2.99 -9.97 14.61
N VAL A 176 2.07 -10.68 13.95
CA VAL A 176 2.21 -12.10 13.59
C VAL A 176 3.40 -12.29 12.66
N THR A 177 3.61 -11.41 11.66
CA THR A 177 4.77 -11.49 10.77
C THR A 177 6.08 -11.39 11.54
N SER A 178 6.20 -10.43 12.46
CA SER A 178 7.41 -10.26 13.28
C SER A 178 7.63 -11.44 14.24
N TRP A 179 6.56 -11.97 14.83
CA TRP A 179 6.62 -13.17 15.65
C TRP A 179 7.04 -14.40 14.82
N LEU A 180 6.51 -14.58 13.61
CA LEU A 180 6.87 -15.68 12.74
C LEU A 180 8.36 -15.66 12.38
N LEU A 181 8.95 -14.49 12.16
CA LEU A 181 10.37 -14.34 11.81
C LEU A 181 11.30 -14.55 13.01
N SER A 182 10.95 -14.02 14.19
CA SER A 182 11.82 -14.06 15.40
C SER A 182 11.62 -15.30 16.28
N GLY A 183 10.45 -15.94 16.19
CA GLY A 183 10.03 -17.01 17.08
C GLY A 183 9.54 -16.54 18.46
N THR A 184 9.39 -15.23 18.70
CA THR A 184 8.89 -14.68 19.98
C THR A 184 7.81 -13.63 19.80
N TRP A 185 6.78 -13.70 20.63
CA TRP A 185 5.67 -12.75 20.62
C TRP A 185 6.12 -11.32 21.03
N LEU A 186 7.20 -11.21 21.82
CA LEU A 186 7.83 -9.92 22.18
C LEU A 186 8.25 -9.10 20.96
N SER A 187 8.70 -9.77 19.89
CA SER A 187 9.01 -9.13 18.61
C SER A 187 7.77 -8.52 17.97
N GLY A 188 6.63 -9.22 18.06
CA GLY A 188 5.35 -8.68 17.61
C GLY A 188 4.97 -7.43 18.39
N LEU A 189 5.09 -7.46 19.73
CA LEU A 189 4.78 -6.33 20.60
C LEU A 189 5.62 -5.10 20.24
N LEU A 190 6.95 -5.27 20.09
CA LEU A 190 7.84 -4.18 19.69
C LEU A 190 7.51 -3.63 18.29
N ALA A 191 7.18 -4.49 17.33
CA ALA A 191 6.76 -4.05 15.99
C ALA A 191 5.47 -3.22 16.05
N ALA A 192 4.48 -3.65 16.85
CA ALA A 192 3.22 -2.92 17.04
C ALA A 192 3.44 -1.57 17.76
N CYS A 193 4.27 -1.53 18.82
CA CYS A 193 4.60 -0.27 19.50
C CYS A 193 5.31 0.72 18.56
N TRP A 194 6.26 0.27 17.74
CA TRP A 194 6.88 1.13 16.73
C TRP A 194 5.89 1.60 15.66
N TYR A 195 4.96 0.74 15.25
CA TYR A 195 3.92 1.11 14.30
C TYR A 195 3.04 2.25 14.85
N ILE A 196 2.59 2.13 16.09
CA ILE A 196 1.74 3.12 16.76
C ILE A 196 2.50 4.43 17.02
N THR A 197 3.72 4.36 17.56
CA THR A 197 4.52 5.56 17.88
C THR A 197 5.00 6.33 16.66
N ASN A 198 5.14 5.67 15.50
CA ASN A 198 5.49 6.32 14.23
C ASN A 198 4.27 6.46 13.28
N ARG A 199 3.05 6.56 13.82
CA ARG A 199 1.77 6.61 13.06
C ARG A 199 1.78 7.54 11.84
N VAL A 200 2.36 8.73 11.97
CA VAL A 200 2.49 9.76 10.92
C VAL A 200 3.23 9.27 9.68
N ASP A 201 4.08 8.25 9.85
CA ASP A 201 4.87 7.65 8.79
C ASP A 201 4.39 6.25 8.40
N THR A 202 3.57 5.58 9.22
CA THR A 202 3.11 4.19 9.01
C THR A 202 1.68 4.07 8.48
N THR A 203 0.83 5.08 8.66
CA THR A 203 -0.56 5.05 8.19
C THR A 203 -1.07 6.43 7.76
N ARG A 204 -2.14 6.43 6.96
CA ARG A 204 -2.85 7.64 6.48
C ARG A 204 -4.33 7.68 6.90
N VAL A 205 -4.74 6.72 7.72
CA VAL A 205 -6.14 6.55 8.14
C VAL A 205 -6.66 7.77 8.88
N GLU A 206 -5.81 8.46 9.63
CA GLU A 206 -6.15 9.68 10.39
C GLU A 206 -6.76 10.78 9.51
N PHE A 207 -6.11 11.13 8.40
CA PHE A 207 -6.50 12.28 7.58
C PHE A 207 -7.42 11.93 6.40
N THR A 208 -7.39 10.67 5.97
CA THR A 208 -8.01 10.25 4.71
C THR A 208 -8.55 8.83 4.86
N ILE A 209 -9.62 8.69 5.65
CA ILE A 209 -10.12 7.40 6.15
C ILE A 209 -10.44 6.39 5.04
N PRO A 210 -11.36 6.66 4.08
CA PRO A 210 -11.80 5.65 3.12
C PRO A 210 -10.93 5.53 1.85
N LEU A 211 -9.66 5.90 1.94
CA LEU A 211 -8.71 5.63 0.86
C LEU A 211 -8.60 4.14 0.57
N ARG A 212 -8.43 3.79 -0.70
CA ARG A 212 -8.30 2.41 -1.18
C ARG A 212 -7.11 1.69 -0.52
N GLU A 213 -6.04 2.42 -0.25
CA GLU A 213 -4.88 1.91 0.46
C GLU A 213 -5.24 1.41 1.87
N ASN A 214 -6.08 2.14 2.61
CA ASN A 214 -6.47 1.78 3.97
C ASN A 214 -7.36 0.52 4.01
N TRP A 215 -8.11 0.27 2.94
CA TRP A 215 -8.84 -0.99 2.74
C TRP A 215 -7.91 -2.15 2.43
N ALA A 216 -6.92 -1.93 1.57
CA ALA A 216 -6.14 -3.00 0.94
C ALA A 216 -4.92 -3.45 1.76
N LEU A 217 -4.21 -2.52 2.42
CA LEU A 217 -3.00 -2.83 3.19
C LEU A 217 -3.18 -3.87 4.31
N PRO A 218 -4.31 -3.91 5.05
CA PRO A 218 -4.58 -5.00 5.99
C PRO A 218 -4.53 -6.38 5.32
N PHE A 219 -5.17 -6.55 4.16
CA PHE A 219 -5.16 -7.81 3.40
C PHE A 219 -3.76 -8.13 2.86
N PHE A 220 -3.01 -7.11 2.41
CA PHE A 220 -1.63 -7.29 1.99
C PHE A 220 -0.72 -7.74 3.14
N ALA A 221 -0.91 -7.21 4.34
CA ALA A 221 -0.16 -7.62 5.51
C ALA A 221 -0.48 -9.06 5.93
N VAL A 222 -1.75 -9.47 5.86
CA VAL A 222 -2.17 -10.86 6.07
C VAL A 222 -1.53 -11.77 5.02
N GLN A 223 -1.50 -11.34 3.75
CA GLN A 223 -0.82 -12.08 2.67
C GLN A 223 0.67 -12.25 2.99
N ILE A 224 1.37 -11.21 3.42
CA ILE A 224 2.79 -11.28 3.79
C ILE A 224 3.02 -12.19 4.98
N ALA A 225 2.20 -12.10 6.02
CA ALA A 225 2.27 -13.01 7.18
C ALA A 225 2.11 -14.48 6.75
N ALA A 226 1.14 -14.75 5.87
CA ALA A 226 0.88 -16.08 5.34
C ALA A 226 2.03 -16.58 4.43
N ILE A 227 2.62 -15.73 3.58
CA ILE A 227 3.79 -16.07 2.76
C ILE A 227 5.00 -16.35 3.65
N THR A 228 5.24 -15.54 4.68
CA THR A 228 6.31 -15.76 5.67
C THR A 228 6.13 -17.12 6.36
N TYR A 229 4.91 -17.50 6.72
CA TYR A 229 4.63 -18.85 7.26
C TYR A 229 4.86 -19.95 6.21
N LEU A 230 4.37 -19.75 4.97
CA LEU A 230 4.52 -20.68 3.85
C LEU A 230 5.99 -21.00 3.56
N LEU A 231 6.89 -20.02 3.65
CA LEU A 231 8.31 -20.17 3.33
C LEU A 231 9.11 -20.99 4.36
N ARG A 232 8.51 -21.41 5.49
CA ARG A 232 9.16 -22.29 6.46
C ARG A 232 9.48 -23.68 5.89
N THR A 233 10.55 -24.29 6.37
CA THR A 233 11.15 -25.52 5.80
C THR A 233 10.38 -26.80 6.09
N HIS A 234 9.53 -26.84 7.12
CA HIS A 234 8.81 -28.06 7.54
C HIS A 234 7.32 -27.79 7.79
N LEU A 235 6.51 -27.75 6.73
CA LEU A 235 5.05 -27.66 6.83
C LEU A 235 4.43 -29.02 6.50
N GLN A 236 3.39 -29.39 7.24
CA GLN A 236 2.56 -30.53 6.85
C GLN A 236 1.77 -30.18 5.57
N PRO A 237 1.49 -31.14 4.66
CA PRO A 237 0.78 -30.86 3.42
C PRO A 237 -0.58 -30.18 3.61
N ALA A 238 -1.32 -30.53 4.67
CA ALA A 238 -2.58 -29.89 5.02
C ALA A 238 -2.41 -28.41 5.42
N GLN A 239 -1.40 -28.11 6.23
CA GLN A 239 -1.07 -26.75 6.66
C GLN A 239 -0.59 -25.90 5.47
N GLU A 240 0.19 -26.48 4.57
CA GLU A 240 0.63 -25.81 3.35
C GLU A 240 -0.56 -25.42 2.46
N ARG A 241 -1.49 -26.35 2.21
CA ARG A 241 -2.72 -26.08 1.44
C ARG A 241 -3.59 -24.99 2.08
N PHE A 242 -3.77 -25.07 3.40
CA PHE A 242 -4.53 -24.06 4.14
C PHE A 242 -3.86 -22.68 4.06
N THR A 243 -2.53 -22.62 4.17
CA THR A 243 -1.77 -21.37 4.05
C THR A 243 -1.89 -20.80 2.63
N LEU A 244 -1.77 -21.63 1.59
CA LEU A 244 -1.98 -21.21 0.21
C LEU A 244 -3.39 -20.66 -0.03
N MET A 245 -4.41 -21.23 0.61
CA MET A 245 -5.77 -20.70 0.56
C MET A 245 -5.87 -19.31 1.21
N ILE A 246 -5.22 -19.10 2.36
CA ILE A 246 -5.15 -17.78 3.00
C ILE A 246 -4.43 -16.78 2.07
N VAL A 247 -3.29 -17.17 1.49
CA VAL A 247 -2.56 -16.33 0.53
C VAL A 247 -3.47 -15.98 -0.65
N PHE A 248 -4.22 -16.93 -1.20
CA PHE A 248 -5.16 -16.68 -2.29
C PHE A 248 -6.26 -15.69 -1.90
N ILE A 249 -6.96 -15.91 -0.78
CA ILE A 249 -8.04 -15.03 -0.31
C ILE A 249 -7.50 -13.62 -0.03
N ALA A 250 -6.37 -13.52 0.67
CA ALA A 250 -5.76 -12.23 1.00
C ALA A 250 -5.28 -11.49 -0.26
N THR A 251 -4.70 -12.20 -1.24
CA THR A 251 -4.31 -11.62 -2.54
C THR A 251 -5.52 -11.13 -3.31
N PHE A 252 -6.60 -11.93 -3.36
CA PHE A 252 -7.84 -11.56 -4.03
C PHE A 252 -8.48 -10.32 -3.42
N LEU A 253 -8.63 -10.26 -2.08
CA LEU A 253 -9.19 -9.09 -1.39
C LEU A 253 -8.31 -7.86 -1.55
N PHE A 254 -6.99 -8.01 -1.46
CA PHE A 254 -6.03 -6.94 -1.75
C PHE A 254 -6.20 -6.38 -3.16
N SER A 255 -6.30 -7.25 -4.16
CA SER A 255 -6.46 -6.85 -5.56
C SER A 255 -7.83 -6.25 -5.86
N LEU A 256 -8.89 -6.71 -5.20
CA LEU A 256 -10.25 -6.20 -5.38
C LEU A 256 -10.39 -4.76 -4.83
N THR A 257 -9.80 -4.52 -3.65
CA THR A 257 -10.01 -3.28 -2.89
C THR A 257 -9.13 -2.11 -3.34
N TRP A 258 -8.08 -2.34 -4.14
CA TRP A 258 -7.18 -1.28 -4.59
C TRP A 258 -6.76 -1.38 -6.05
N GLN A 259 -7.01 -0.33 -6.82
CA GLN A 259 -6.70 -0.25 -8.25
C GLN A 259 -5.19 -0.35 -8.57
N PHE A 260 -4.30 0.10 -7.68
CA PHE A 260 -2.85 0.09 -7.90
C PHE A 260 -2.15 -1.16 -7.36
N ASN A 261 -2.91 -2.16 -6.90
CA ASN A 261 -2.37 -3.42 -6.37
C ASN A 261 -1.35 -4.09 -7.32
N GLN A 262 -1.58 -4.01 -8.63
CA GLN A 262 -0.73 -4.60 -9.66
C GLN A 262 0.74 -4.15 -9.59
N PHE A 263 1.00 -2.91 -9.17
CA PHE A 263 2.37 -2.40 -9.03
C PHE A 263 3.06 -2.97 -7.79
N MET A 264 2.33 -3.10 -6.68
CA MET A 264 2.87 -3.69 -5.45
C MET A 264 3.12 -5.19 -5.61
N MET A 265 2.19 -5.87 -6.27
CA MET A 265 2.34 -7.29 -6.62
C MET A 265 3.46 -7.52 -7.62
N LEU A 266 3.72 -6.59 -8.55
CA LEU A 266 4.90 -6.63 -9.43
C LEU A 266 6.21 -6.51 -8.66
N ILE A 267 6.29 -5.61 -7.67
CA ILE A 267 7.46 -5.50 -6.80
C ILE A 267 7.68 -6.80 -6.00
N GLN A 268 6.61 -7.38 -5.44
CA GLN A 268 6.66 -8.68 -4.77
C GLN A 268 7.08 -9.81 -5.73
N ALA A 269 6.56 -9.84 -6.96
CA ALA A 269 6.92 -10.80 -7.98
C ALA A 269 8.40 -10.68 -8.39
N LEU A 270 8.92 -9.47 -8.54
CA LEU A 270 10.34 -9.20 -8.80
C LEU A 270 11.21 -9.67 -7.61
N ALA A 271 10.77 -9.44 -6.37
CA ALA A 271 11.47 -9.93 -5.18
C ALA A 271 11.56 -11.46 -5.18
N LEU A 272 10.45 -12.15 -5.44
CA LEU A 272 10.39 -13.60 -5.53
C LEU A 272 11.27 -14.14 -6.68
N PHE A 273 11.30 -13.44 -7.81
CA PHE A 273 12.12 -13.79 -8.97
C PHE A 273 13.61 -13.71 -8.65
N VAL A 274 14.06 -12.60 -8.06
CA VAL A 274 15.47 -12.41 -7.66
C VAL A 274 15.89 -13.48 -6.65
N LEU A 275 15.08 -13.70 -5.62
CA LEU A 275 15.41 -14.67 -4.57
C LEU A 275 15.39 -16.12 -5.06
N ASP A 276 14.52 -16.48 -6.00
CA ASP A 276 14.55 -17.80 -6.65
C ASP A 276 15.78 -17.98 -7.56
N CYS A 277 16.18 -16.95 -8.31
CA CYS A 277 17.41 -16.97 -9.12
C CYS A 277 18.68 -17.22 -8.27
N LEU A 278 18.69 -16.69 -7.04
CA LEU A 278 19.77 -16.83 -6.07
C LEU A 278 19.68 -18.11 -5.21
N ASP A 279 18.72 -19.02 -5.49
CA ASP A 279 18.44 -20.23 -4.70
C ASP A 279 18.17 -19.98 -3.21
N MET A 280 17.62 -18.81 -2.86
CA MET A 280 17.29 -18.47 -1.48
C MET A 280 15.88 -18.91 -1.09
N LEU A 281 15.03 -19.21 -2.07
CA LEU A 281 13.66 -19.68 -1.86
C LEU A 281 13.39 -21.05 -2.50
N PRO A 282 12.48 -21.86 -1.94
CA PRO A 282 12.00 -23.08 -2.58
C PRO A 282 11.19 -22.77 -3.85
N THR A 283 11.71 -23.18 -5.01
CA THR A 283 11.12 -22.88 -6.33
C THR A 283 9.67 -23.34 -6.47
N ALA A 284 9.29 -24.49 -5.89
CA ALA A 284 7.92 -25.00 -5.93
C ALA A 284 6.91 -24.05 -5.26
N LYS A 285 7.27 -23.50 -4.09
CA LYS A 285 6.43 -22.54 -3.37
C LYS A 285 6.31 -21.22 -4.14
N VAL A 286 7.42 -20.76 -4.72
CA VAL A 286 7.43 -19.55 -5.57
C VAL A 286 6.53 -19.71 -6.80
N THR A 287 6.51 -20.89 -7.44
CA THR A 287 5.60 -21.15 -8.56
C THR A 287 4.13 -21.02 -8.15
N TRP A 288 3.74 -21.57 -7.00
CA TRP A 288 2.37 -21.43 -6.48
C TRP A 288 2.00 -19.98 -6.22
N LEU A 289 2.93 -19.17 -5.71
CA LEU A 289 2.69 -17.73 -5.51
C LEU A 289 2.39 -17.04 -6.84
N TYR A 290 3.17 -17.26 -7.91
CA TYR A 290 2.86 -16.67 -9.23
C TYR A 290 1.48 -17.10 -9.76
N ILE A 291 1.12 -18.38 -9.59
CA ILE A 291 -0.19 -18.89 -10.02
C ILE A 291 -1.31 -18.19 -9.24
N ILE A 292 -1.17 -18.03 -7.91
CA ILE A 292 -2.14 -17.32 -7.08
C ILE A 292 -2.27 -15.86 -7.50
N GLN A 293 -1.17 -15.17 -7.78
CA GLN A 293 -1.20 -13.78 -8.23
C GLN A 293 -1.96 -13.64 -9.56
N ILE A 294 -1.68 -14.51 -10.53
CA ILE A 294 -2.38 -14.52 -11.83
C ILE A 294 -3.86 -14.85 -11.63
N SER A 295 -4.18 -15.94 -10.93
CA SER A 295 -5.58 -16.38 -10.77
C SER A 295 -6.42 -15.39 -9.98
N GLY A 296 -5.85 -14.76 -8.94
CA GLY A 296 -6.49 -13.70 -8.18
C GLY A 296 -6.83 -12.48 -9.05
N LEU A 297 -5.89 -12.02 -9.88
CA LEU A 297 -6.13 -10.90 -10.80
C LEU A 297 -7.13 -11.21 -11.90
N LEU A 298 -7.09 -12.43 -12.46
CA LEU A 298 -8.08 -12.86 -13.43
C LEU A 298 -9.48 -12.92 -12.82
N LEU A 299 -9.61 -13.38 -11.57
CA LEU A 299 -10.88 -13.38 -10.85
C LEU A 299 -11.39 -11.95 -10.61
N VAL A 300 -10.52 -11.04 -10.16
CA VAL A 300 -10.87 -9.60 -10.02
C VAL A 300 -11.29 -9.02 -11.36
N CYS A 301 -10.60 -9.37 -12.44
CA CYS A 301 -10.96 -8.91 -13.77
C CYS A 301 -12.37 -9.39 -14.20
N VAL A 302 -12.74 -10.64 -13.91
CA VAL A 302 -14.08 -11.15 -14.20
C VAL A 302 -15.14 -10.38 -13.39
N LEU A 303 -14.87 -10.11 -12.11
CA LEU A 303 -15.78 -9.32 -11.27
C LEU A 303 -15.91 -7.88 -11.77
N GLN A 304 -14.81 -7.30 -12.26
CA GLN A 304 -14.75 -5.95 -12.82
C GLN A 304 -15.11 -5.89 -14.30
N PHE A 305 -16.04 -6.73 -14.76
CA PHE A 305 -16.59 -6.68 -16.12
C PHE A 305 -15.53 -6.75 -17.23
N PHE A 306 -14.50 -7.57 -17.04
CA PHE A 306 -13.38 -7.71 -17.96
C PHE A 306 -12.58 -6.42 -18.16
N ASN A 307 -12.37 -5.66 -17.08
CA ASN A 307 -11.55 -4.46 -17.10
C ASN A 307 -10.18 -4.73 -17.75
N SER A 308 -10.01 -4.11 -18.92
CA SER A 308 -8.88 -4.37 -19.82
C SER A 308 -7.55 -3.85 -19.27
N MET A 309 -7.57 -2.89 -18.33
CA MET A 309 -6.37 -2.40 -17.65
C MET A 309 -5.69 -3.50 -16.82
N ILE A 310 -6.47 -4.40 -16.20
CA ILE A 310 -5.91 -5.51 -15.42
C ILE A 310 -5.22 -6.52 -16.34
N LEU A 311 -5.84 -6.88 -17.47
CA LEU A 311 -5.25 -7.78 -18.46
C LEU A 311 -3.98 -7.19 -19.07
N GLY A 312 -3.99 -5.89 -19.37
CA GLY A 312 -2.84 -5.16 -19.91
C GLY A 312 -1.69 -4.94 -18.93
N SER A 313 -1.85 -5.36 -17.66
CA SER A 313 -0.85 -5.16 -16.62
C SER A 313 0.49 -5.79 -16.93
N LEU A 314 1.56 -5.08 -16.53
CA LEU A 314 2.92 -5.60 -16.63
C LEU A 314 3.11 -6.83 -15.73
N LEU A 315 2.36 -6.92 -14.63
CA LEU A 315 2.41 -8.03 -13.69
C LEU A 315 1.96 -9.37 -14.30
N ILE A 316 0.80 -9.42 -14.97
CA ILE A 316 0.34 -10.66 -15.63
C ILE A 316 1.37 -11.07 -16.68
N SER A 317 1.84 -10.11 -17.48
CA SER A 317 2.85 -10.36 -18.52
C SER A 317 4.15 -10.91 -17.92
N PHE A 318 4.61 -10.35 -16.80
CA PHE A 318 5.81 -10.77 -16.09
C PHE A 318 5.67 -12.17 -15.49
N ASN A 319 4.59 -12.43 -14.74
CA ASN A 319 4.38 -13.72 -14.09
C ASN A 319 4.23 -14.86 -15.12
N VAL A 320 3.48 -14.63 -16.20
CA VAL A 320 3.36 -15.59 -17.30
C VAL A 320 4.73 -15.83 -17.96
N SER A 321 5.52 -14.78 -18.18
CA SER A 321 6.86 -14.89 -18.75
C SER A 321 7.81 -15.70 -17.87
N VAL A 322 7.78 -15.51 -16.55
CA VAL A 322 8.57 -16.30 -15.61
C VAL A 322 8.17 -17.78 -15.67
N LEU A 323 6.87 -18.07 -15.70
CA LEU A 323 6.37 -19.46 -15.79
C LEU A 323 6.79 -20.12 -17.12
N ILE A 324 6.70 -19.41 -18.25
CA ILE A 324 7.14 -19.91 -19.57
C ILE A 324 8.67 -20.07 -19.62
N ALA A 325 9.44 -19.07 -19.17
CA ALA A 325 10.89 -19.14 -19.18
C ALA A 325 11.41 -20.32 -18.36
N ARG A 326 10.73 -20.66 -17.25
CA ARG A 326 11.04 -21.83 -16.43
C ARG A 326 10.77 -23.17 -17.12
N THR A 327 9.74 -23.28 -17.97
CA THR A 327 9.49 -24.52 -18.73
C THR A 327 10.54 -24.73 -19.83
N ILE A 328 11.02 -23.63 -20.42
CA ILE A 328 12.05 -23.62 -21.47
C ILE A 328 13.45 -23.93 -20.87
N GLN A 329 13.87 -23.18 -19.85
CA GLN A 329 15.22 -23.26 -19.30
C GLN A 329 15.29 -24.21 -18.11
N LYS A 330 15.51 -25.49 -18.40
CA LYS A 330 15.76 -26.53 -17.38
C LYS A 330 17.23 -26.47 -16.90
N ASN A 331 17.48 -26.93 -15.67
CA ASN A 331 18.83 -27.04 -15.08
C ASN A 331 19.59 -25.72 -14.85
N LEU A 332 18.89 -24.61 -14.56
CA LEU A 332 19.50 -23.32 -14.21
C LEU A 332 20.44 -23.40 -12.98
N LYS A 333 20.16 -24.33 -12.05
CA LYS A 333 20.90 -24.50 -10.79
C LYS A 333 22.17 -25.37 -10.91
N LYS A 334 22.52 -25.86 -12.11
CA LYS A 334 23.67 -26.77 -12.32
C LYS A 334 24.84 -26.08 -13.03
N GLY A 335 26.05 -26.30 -12.51
CA GLY A 335 27.33 -25.85 -13.10
C GLY A 335 28.17 -25.02 -12.13
N GLY A 336 29.41 -24.70 -12.52
CA GLY A 336 30.26 -23.77 -11.79
C GLY A 336 29.78 -22.31 -11.90
N LEU A 337 30.37 -21.41 -11.09
CA LEU A 337 29.94 -20.03 -10.91
C LEU A 337 29.72 -19.28 -12.23
N LEU A 338 30.70 -19.26 -13.13
CA LEU A 338 30.63 -18.51 -14.39
C LEU A 338 29.54 -19.03 -15.32
N ASN A 339 29.43 -20.36 -15.45
CA ASN A 339 28.39 -20.99 -16.26
C ASN A 339 27.00 -20.69 -15.70
N ARG A 340 26.86 -20.74 -14.37
CA ARG A 340 25.60 -20.43 -13.69
C ARG A 340 25.23 -18.96 -13.85
N LEU A 341 26.19 -18.05 -13.71
CA LEU A 341 25.96 -16.62 -13.92
C LEU A 341 25.54 -16.33 -15.37
N GLY A 342 26.18 -16.94 -16.36
CA GLY A 342 25.79 -16.84 -17.77
C GLY A 342 24.37 -17.34 -18.03
N LYS A 343 24.00 -18.50 -17.46
CA LYS A 343 22.63 -19.03 -17.54
C LYS A 343 21.61 -18.11 -16.89
N LEU A 344 21.94 -17.50 -15.74
CA LEU A 344 21.06 -16.56 -15.06
C LEU A 344 20.88 -15.27 -15.86
N ILE A 345 21.95 -14.70 -16.43
CA ILE A 345 21.86 -13.53 -17.32
C ILE A 345 20.93 -13.85 -18.49
N LEU A 346 21.11 -15.02 -19.14
CA LEU A 346 20.23 -15.45 -20.22
C LEU A 346 18.77 -15.64 -19.74
N HIS A 347 18.55 -16.15 -18.52
CA HIS A 347 17.22 -16.30 -17.93
C HIS A 347 16.54 -14.95 -17.70
N VAL A 348 17.26 -13.99 -17.12
CA VAL A 348 16.75 -12.62 -16.90
C VAL A 348 16.41 -11.96 -18.23
N LEU A 349 17.31 -12.03 -19.22
CA LEU A 349 17.07 -11.46 -20.55
C LEU A 349 15.86 -12.11 -21.25
N LEU A 350 15.73 -13.44 -21.15
CA LEU A 350 14.58 -14.15 -21.69
C LEU A 350 13.27 -13.70 -21.05
N VAL A 351 13.22 -13.64 -19.71
CA VAL A 351 12.03 -13.20 -18.96
C VAL A 351 11.66 -11.76 -19.32
N LEU A 352 12.62 -10.84 -19.37
CA LEU A 352 12.37 -9.44 -19.73
C LEU A 352 11.87 -9.30 -21.18
N CYS A 353 12.50 -10.01 -22.12
CA CYS A 353 12.08 -10.00 -23.52
C CYS A 353 10.66 -10.56 -23.69
N LEU A 354 10.37 -11.73 -23.10
CA LEU A 354 9.03 -12.32 -23.10
C LEU A 354 8.00 -11.39 -22.46
N THR A 355 8.35 -10.75 -21.34
CA THR A 355 7.45 -9.84 -20.63
C THR A 355 7.04 -8.67 -21.52
N LEU A 356 8.00 -8.04 -22.20
CA LEU A 356 7.74 -6.94 -23.12
C LEU A 356 6.96 -7.39 -24.37
N LEU A 357 7.27 -8.56 -24.93
CA LEU A 357 6.57 -9.11 -26.08
C LEU A 357 5.12 -9.45 -25.75
N ILE A 358 4.88 -10.17 -24.66
CA ILE A 358 3.54 -10.53 -24.18
C ILE A 358 2.76 -9.25 -23.85
N ASN A 359 3.36 -8.29 -23.14
CA ASN A 359 2.67 -7.05 -22.79
C ASN A 359 2.28 -6.24 -24.04
N LYS A 360 3.19 -6.08 -25.00
CA LYS A 360 2.90 -5.40 -26.28
C LYS A 360 1.82 -6.13 -27.07
N PHE A 361 1.85 -7.46 -27.10
CA PHE A 361 0.87 -8.28 -27.80
C PHE A 361 -0.52 -8.14 -27.18
N ILE A 362 -0.64 -8.27 -25.85
CA ILE A 362 -1.91 -8.08 -25.13
C ILE A 362 -2.45 -6.67 -25.35
N LYS A 363 -1.61 -5.64 -25.20
CA LYS A 363 -2.01 -4.24 -25.41
C LYS A 363 -2.47 -3.97 -26.84
N LYS A 364 -1.83 -4.59 -27.84
CA LYS A 364 -2.23 -4.48 -29.25
C LYS A 364 -3.58 -5.16 -29.52
N ILE A 365 -3.83 -6.34 -28.94
CA ILE A 365 -5.11 -7.05 -29.08
C ILE A 365 -6.26 -6.27 -28.43
N LEU A 366 -6.02 -5.72 -27.24
CA LEU A 366 -7.04 -5.03 -26.45
C LEU A 366 -7.13 -3.52 -26.76
N ASN A 367 -6.34 -3.03 -27.73
CA ASN A 367 -6.24 -1.61 -28.11
C ASN A 367 -6.05 -0.65 -26.91
N LEU A 368 -5.10 -0.97 -26.03
CA LEU A 368 -4.89 -0.24 -24.78
C LEU A 368 -3.87 0.89 -24.92
N GLU A 369 -4.35 2.12 -24.77
CA GLU A 369 -3.53 3.36 -24.72
C GLU A 369 -3.40 3.94 -23.29
N SER A 370 -4.06 3.34 -22.30
CA SER A 370 -4.28 3.93 -20.97
C SER A 370 -3.00 4.12 -20.13
N ASP A 371 -2.01 3.22 -20.23
CA ASP A 371 -0.81 3.25 -19.38
C ASP A 371 0.28 4.22 -19.83
N GLU A 372 0.16 4.84 -21.02
CA GLU A 372 1.22 5.71 -21.54
C GLU A 372 1.57 6.85 -20.58
N HIS A 373 0.57 7.38 -19.86
CA HIS A 373 0.77 8.48 -18.91
C HIS A 373 1.67 8.07 -17.74
N ILE A 374 1.55 6.84 -17.22
CA ILE A 374 2.39 6.34 -16.12
C ILE A 374 3.84 6.22 -16.60
N PHE A 375 4.07 5.68 -17.79
CA PHE A 375 5.42 5.56 -18.34
C PHE A 375 6.01 6.93 -18.70
N LYS A 376 5.22 7.87 -19.23
CA LYS A 376 5.64 9.27 -19.46
C LYS A 376 6.03 9.95 -18.16
N PHE A 377 5.21 9.80 -17.12
CA PHE A 377 5.49 10.29 -15.77
C PHE A 377 6.79 9.68 -15.22
N LEU A 378 6.97 8.36 -15.25
CA LEU A 378 8.19 7.70 -14.77
C LEU A 378 9.43 8.16 -15.54
N LYS A 379 9.33 8.27 -16.87
CA LYS A 379 10.43 8.75 -17.72
C LYS A 379 10.84 10.17 -17.33
N ALA A 380 9.88 11.07 -17.14
CA ALA A 380 10.14 12.44 -16.72
C ALA A 380 10.67 12.51 -15.27
N LYS A 381 10.08 11.74 -14.35
CA LYS A 381 10.48 11.67 -12.94
C LYS A 381 11.94 11.26 -12.75
N PHE A 382 12.44 10.32 -13.56
CA PHE A 382 13.83 9.88 -13.50
C PHE A 382 14.77 10.66 -14.45
N GLY A 383 14.31 11.77 -15.03
CA GLY A 383 15.14 12.63 -15.88
C GLY A 383 15.48 12.05 -17.25
N PHE A 384 14.79 11.00 -17.69
CA PHE A 384 14.99 10.37 -19.01
C PHE A 384 14.26 11.11 -20.15
N GLY A 385 13.68 12.29 -19.89
CA GLY A 385 13.11 13.19 -20.90
C GLY A 385 12.30 14.34 -20.28
N ALA A 386 12.40 15.55 -20.85
CA ALA A 386 11.56 16.68 -20.47
C ALA A 386 10.12 16.48 -20.96
N THR A 387 9.13 16.94 -20.20
CA THR A 387 7.71 16.84 -20.57
C THR A 387 6.99 18.17 -20.42
N ARG A 388 6.27 18.57 -21.49
CA ARG A 388 5.28 19.67 -21.45
C ARG A 388 3.86 19.15 -21.23
N ASP A 389 3.73 17.84 -21.04
CA ASP A 389 2.45 17.20 -20.84
C ASP A 389 1.84 17.65 -19.50
N PHE A 390 0.63 18.21 -19.59
CA PHE A 390 -0.10 18.74 -18.43
C PHE A 390 -0.31 17.65 -17.37
N ASP A 391 -0.75 16.46 -17.80
CA ASP A 391 -1.07 15.34 -16.91
C ASP A 391 0.17 14.88 -16.14
N ALA A 392 1.32 14.74 -16.82
CA ALA A 392 2.57 14.35 -16.19
C ALA A 392 3.08 15.41 -15.19
N ASN A 393 3.02 16.70 -15.55
CA ASN A 393 3.49 17.78 -14.69
C ASN A 393 2.60 17.99 -13.47
N LEU A 394 1.29 17.71 -13.57
CA LEU A 394 0.38 17.74 -12.43
C LEU A 394 0.84 16.78 -11.31
N TYR A 395 1.40 15.62 -11.68
CA TYR A 395 1.97 14.67 -10.71
C TYR A 395 3.38 15.06 -10.26
N LEU A 396 4.25 15.53 -11.16
CA LEU A 396 5.64 15.87 -10.81
C LEU A 396 5.75 17.06 -9.86
N CYS A 397 4.80 18.00 -9.94
CA CYS A 397 4.74 19.19 -9.11
C CYS A 397 4.08 18.95 -7.74
N GLU A 398 3.42 17.81 -7.54
CA GLU A 398 2.76 17.49 -6.28
C GLU A 398 3.77 16.88 -5.29
N GLU A 399 3.86 17.45 -4.08
CA GLU A 399 4.81 17.03 -3.03
C GLU A 399 4.67 15.52 -2.69
N ALA A 400 3.46 14.97 -2.80
CA ALA A 400 3.20 13.56 -2.56
C ALA A 400 4.00 12.62 -3.49
N PHE A 401 4.34 13.05 -4.70
CA PHE A 401 5.13 12.28 -5.65
C PHE A 401 6.61 12.68 -5.69
N GLY A 402 7.01 13.63 -4.86
CA GLY A 402 8.41 14.02 -4.67
C GLY A 402 9.24 12.97 -3.93
N LEU A 403 10.52 13.30 -3.73
CA LEU A 403 11.44 12.49 -2.92
C LEU A 403 11.05 12.50 -1.44
N LEU A 404 11.49 11.47 -0.71
CA LEU A 404 11.22 11.39 0.73
C LEU A 404 11.92 12.54 1.49
N PRO A 405 11.21 13.36 2.29
CA PRO A 405 11.82 14.46 3.01
C PRO A 405 12.72 13.95 4.14
N LEU A 406 13.87 14.60 4.34
CA LEU A 406 14.89 14.19 5.32
C LEU A 406 14.38 14.19 6.76
N ASN A 407 13.38 15.01 7.09
CA ASN A 407 12.72 15.03 8.39
C ASN A 407 12.13 13.65 8.78
N THR A 408 11.75 12.82 7.78
CA THR A 408 11.27 11.46 8.02
C THR A 408 12.31 10.60 8.76
N PHE A 409 13.59 10.69 8.38
CA PHE A 409 14.65 9.95 9.06
C PHE A 409 14.89 10.46 10.48
N SER A 410 14.74 11.76 10.72
CA SER A 410 14.83 12.35 12.06
C SER A 410 13.76 11.78 12.99
N ARG A 411 12.49 11.77 12.53
CA ARG A 411 11.37 11.18 13.28
C ARG A 411 11.59 9.69 13.58
N LEU A 412 11.95 8.90 12.57
CA LEU A 412 12.22 7.46 12.74
C LEU A 412 13.47 7.18 13.61
N SER A 413 14.43 8.08 13.66
CA SER A 413 15.61 7.98 14.54
C SER A 413 15.25 8.27 16.00
N SER A 414 14.30 9.18 16.23
CA SER A 414 13.86 9.55 17.58
C SER A 414 13.26 8.39 18.39
N THR A 415 12.65 7.43 17.69
CA THR A 415 12.07 6.17 18.22
C THR A 415 13.07 5.00 18.20
N LEU A 416 14.35 5.25 17.87
CA LEU A 416 15.42 4.27 17.64
C LEU A 416 15.21 3.33 16.45
N LEU A 417 14.03 3.38 15.80
CA LEU A 417 13.66 2.46 14.73
C LEU A 417 14.64 2.53 13.57
N PHE A 418 15.02 3.73 13.12
CA PHE A 418 15.93 3.88 11.97
C PHE A 418 17.32 3.30 12.23
N TYR A 419 17.88 3.51 13.42
CA TYR A 419 19.21 2.98 13.79
C TYR A 419 19.22 1.46 13.84
N VAL A 420 18.21 0.88 14.50
CA VAL A 420 18.05 -0.58 14.57
C VAL A 420 17.84 -1.15 13.18
N TYR A 421 16.95 -0.54 12.39
CA TYR A 421 16.67 -0.95 11.02
C TYR A 421 17.94 -0.95 10.17
N GLY A 422 18.70 0.14 10.15
CA GLY A 422 19.93 0.26 9.37
C GLY A 422 20.97 -0.80 9.77
N PHE A 423 21.13 -1.05 11.06
CA PHE A 423 22.02 -2.08 11.58
C PHE A 423 21.61 -3.49 11.13
N VAL A 424 20.33 -3.85 11.32
CA VAL A 424 19.79 -5.17 10.93
C VAL A 424 19.85 -5.35 9.41
N LEU A 425 19.52 -4.30 8.65
CA LEU A 425 19.59 -4.29 7.18
C LEU A 425 21.01 -4.56 6.70
N PHE A 426 22.00 -3.88 7.27
CA PHE A 426 23.40 -4.08 6.93
C PHE A 426 23.84 -5.54 7.18
N LEU A 427 23.60 -6.05 8.39
CA LEU A 427 23.98 -7.42 8.76
C LEU A 427 23.33 -8.48 7.86
N LEU A 428 22.02 -8.36 7.62
CA LEU A 428 21.29 -9.34 6.82
C LEU A 428 21.60 -9.22 5.32
N THR A 429 21.94 -8.03 4.83
CA THR A 429 22.41 -7.85 3.44
C THR A 429 23.76 -8.51 3.25
N VAL A 430 24.70 -8.34 4.18
CA VAL A 430 26.00 -9.03 4.15
C VAL A 430 25.79 -10.55 4.18
N ALA A 431 24.94 -11.05 5.08
CA ALA A 431 24.59 -12.46 5.14
C ALA A 431 23.96 -12.97 3.83
N ALA A 432 23.04 -12.21 3.23
CA ALA A 432 22.40 -12.56 1.97
C ALA A 432 23.39 -12.63 0.81
N VAL A 433 24.34 -11.69 0.70
CA VAL A 433 25.40 -11.70 -0.32
C VAL A 433 26.30 -12.92 -0.17
N ILE A 434 26.70 -13.26 1.07
CA ILE A 434 27.51 -14.46 1.34
C ILE A 434 26.77 -15.73 0.93
N VAL A 435 25.49 -15.86 1.31
CA VAL A 435 24.65 -17.02 0.95
C VAL A 435 24.43 -17.10 -0.56
N ALA A 436 24.13 -15.98 -1.21
CA ALA A 436 23.97 -15.92 -2.65
C ALA A 436 25.25 -16.35 -3.38
N PHE A 437 26.41 -15.84 -2.97
CA PHE A 437 27.69 -16.24 -3.55
C PHE A 437 27.97 -17.73 -3.36
N ARG A 438 27.70 -18.27 -2.17
CA ARG A 438 27.83 -19.71 -1.87
C ARG A 438 26.93 -20.56 -2.77
N ASN A 439 25.66 -20.19 -2.88
CA ASN A 439 24.68 -20.88 -3.72
C ASN A 439 25.10 -20.86 -5.20
N LEU A 440 25.57 -19.71 -5.69
CA LEU A 440 26.04 -19.55 -7.07
C LEU A 440 27.33 -20.34 -7.36
N SER A 441 28.22 -20.47 -6.36
CA SER A 441 29.53 -21.12 -6.52
C SER A 441 29.48 -22.64 -6.65
N GLY A 442 28.35 -23.29 -6.30
CA GLY A 442 28.18 -24.74 -6.45
C GLY A 442 29.11 -25.61 -5.59
N SER A 443 29.79 -25.04 -4.59
CA SER A 443 30.69 -25.77 -3.70
C SER A 443 29.89 -26.58 -2.67
N ASN A 444 29.36 -27.72 -3.11
CA ASN A 444 28.77 -28.75 -2.25
C ASN A 444 29.72 -29.93 -2.00
N GLN A 445 30.97 -29.89 -2.50
CA GLN A 445 31.92 -31.02 -2.36
C GLN A 445 33.02 -30.82 -1.32
N VAL A 446 33.12 -29.66 -0.66
CA VAL A 446 34.08 -29.47 0.43
C VAL A 446 33.40 -28.72 1.56
N GLN A 447 32.77 -29.43 2.50
CA GLN A 447 32.66 -29.06 3.92
C GLN A 447 31.70 -29.97 4.71
N GLU A 448 32.12 -31.19 4.98
CA GLU A 448 31.72 -31.90 6.21
C GLU A 448 32.54 -31.42 7.43
N LYS A 449 33.50 -30.49 7.25
CA LYS A 449 34.42 -30.02 8.33
C LYS A 449 34.35 -28.52 8.69
N LYS A 450 33.39 -27.72 8.19
CA LYS A 450 33.17 -26.32 8.65
C LYS A 450 31.72 -26.04 9.06
N GLU A 451 31.11 -26.91 9.84
CA GLU A 451 29.78 -26.63 10.41
C GLU A 451 29.76 -25.42 11.37
N GLU A 452 30.92 -24.98 11.88
CA GLU A 452 30.96 -24.03 13.00
C GLU A 452 30.72 -22.54 12.63
N TYR A 453 30.89 -22.16 11.36
CA TYR A 453 30.81 -20.76 10.87
C TYR A 453 29.86 -20.56 9.68
N THR A 454 28.93 -21.47 9.42
CA THR A 454 28.02 -21.30 8.28
C THR A 454 26.92 -20.27 8.60
N VAL A 455 26.97 -19.12 7.92
CA VAL A 455 25.88 -18.14 7.92
C VAL A 455 24.74 -18.74 7.10
N THR A 456 23.64 -19.12 7.77
CA THR A 456 22.43 -19.61 7.11
C THR A 456 21.33 -18.55 7.21
N LEU A 457 20.91 -18.02 6.06
CA LEU A 457 19.79 -17.09 5.99
C LEU A 457 18.51 -17.88 5.68
N LYS A 458 17.52 -17.79 6.56
CA LYS A 458 16.25 -18.49 6.37
C LYS A 458 15.46 -17.90 5.18
N PRO A 459 14.68 -18.70 4.43
CA PRO A 459 13.93 -18.22 3.25
C PRO A 459 12.95 -17.08 3.56
N ASP A 460 12.27 -17.14 4.71
CA ASP A 460 11.34 -16.13 5.20
C ASP A 460 12.03 -14.80 5.55
N ALA A 461 13.23 -14.87 6.15
CA ALA A 461 14.06 -13.69 6.39
C ALA A 461 14.61 -13.07 5.09
N ALA A 462 15.00 -13.91 4.11
CA ALA A 462 15.44 -13.44 2.80
C ALA A 462 14.31 -12.74 2.02
N TYR A 463 13.09 -13.28 2.09
CA TYR A 463 11.90 -12.65 1.54
C TYR A 463 11.63 -11.27 2.16
N SER A 464 11.65 -11.19 3.49
CA SER A 464 11.45 -9.94 4.22
C SER A 464 12.53 -8.89 3.92
N LEU A 465 13.79 -9.33 3.76
CA LEU A 465 14.92 -8.48 3.36
C LEU A 465 14.72 -7.88 1.96
N ALA A 466 14.36 -8.71 0.97
CA ALA A 466 14.12 -8.22 -0.39
C ALA A 466 12.95 -7.21 -0.43
N HIS A 467 11.87 -7.51 0.28
CA HIS A 467 10.71 -6.61 0.38
C HIS A 467 11.07 -5.26 1.00
N THR A 468 11.78 -5.24 2.14
CA THR A 468 12.09 -3.96 2.79
C THR A 468 13.03 -3.09 1.95
N VAL A 469 13.98 -3.70 1.21
CA VAL A 469 14.85 -2.97 0.29
C VAL A 469 14.06 -2.37 -0.87
N LEU A 470 13.20 -3.17 -1.53
CA LEU A 470 12.43 -2.68 -2.67
C LEU A 470 11.38 -1.62 -2.28
N PHE A 471 10.70 -1.80 -1.16
CA PHE A 471 9.80 -0.76 -0.63
C PHE A 471 10.57 0.48 -0.16
N GLY A 472 11.79 0.32 0.35
CA GLY A 472 12.69 1.45 0.66
C GLY A 472 13.02 2.26 -0.58
N CYS A 473 13.44 1.61 -1.66
CA CYS A 473 13.70 2.28 -2.95
C CYS A 473 12.47 3.01 -3.47
N LEU A 474 11.28 2.40 -3.37
CA LEU A 474 10.02 3.02 -3.77
C LEU A 474 9.69 4.25 -2.91
N ALA A 475 9.84 4.14 -1.59
CA ALA A 475 9.55 5.21 -0.63
C ALA A 475 10.51 6.40 -0.78
N LEU A 476 11.81 6.14 -0.99
CA LEU A 476 12.82 7.17 -1.26
C LEU A 476 12.50 7.95 -2.54
N SER A 477 12.02 7.24 -3.57
CA SER A 477 11.61 7.83 -4.84
C SER A 477 10.29 8.60 -4.75
N THR A 478 9.31 8.10 -3.99
CA THR A 478 7.93 8.62 -3.95
C THR A 478 7.45 8.69 -2.50
N MET A 479 7.39 9.91 -1.94
CA MET A 479 7.01 10.16 -0.55
C MET A 479 5.68 9.50 -0.17
N ARG A 480 4.68 9.56 -1.06
CA ARG A 480 3.37 8.93 -0.86
C ARG A 480 3.48 7.44 -0.54
N MET A 481 4.49 6.71 -0.98
CA MET A 481 4.63 5.27 -0.75
C MET A 481 5.32 4.90 0.57
N LYS A 482 5.68 5.88 1.42
CA LYS A 482 6.44 5.63 2.66
C LYS A 482 5.78 4.66 3.64
N TYR A 483 4.44 4.64 3.73
CA TYR A 483 3.70 3.77 4.67
C TYR A 483 3.88 2.27 4.39
N LEU A 484 4.14 1.89 3.13
CA LEU A 484 4.48 0.52 2.76
C LEU A 484 5.82 0.12 3.36
N TRP A 485 6.80 1.03 3.30
CA TRP A 485 8.15 0.77 3.77
C TRP A 485 8.26 0.82 5.29
N THR A 486 7.74 1.85 5.93
CA THR A 486 7.87 2.10 7.38
C THR A 486 7.19 1.02 8.22
N SER A 487 6.02 0.53 7.81
CA SER A 487 5.36 -0.62 8.44
C SER A 487 6.22 -1.88 8.37
N HIS A 488 6.87 -2.13 7.22
CA HIS A 488 7.83 -3.23 7.07
C HIS A 488 9.12 -3.00 7.85
N MET A 489 9.60 -1.76 7.97
CA MET A 489 10.75 -1.42 8.82
C MET A 489 10.47 -1.82 10.27
N CYS A 490 9.27 -1.54 10.80
CA CYS A 490 8.88 -1.91 12.17
C CYS A 490 8.99 -3.43 12.39
N VAL A 491 8.47 -4.22 11.45
CA VAL A 491 8.53 -5.69 11.50
C VAL A 491 9.97 -6.20 11.39
N PHE A 492 10.73 -5.68 10.43
CA PHE A 492 12.08 -6.13 10.10
C PHE A 492 13.11 -5.76 11.18
N ALA A 493 13.05 -4.53 11.69
CA ALA A 493 13.88 -4.08 12.81
C ALA A 493 13.60 -4.89 14.08
N SER A 494 12.32 -5.15 14.37
CA SER A 494 11.92 -5.91 15.56
C SER A 494 12.38 -7.36 15.47
N PHE A 495 12.20 -7.98 14.29
CA PHE A 495 12.74 -9.31 13.99
C PHE A 495 14.24 -9.36 14.26
N GLY A 496 15.02 -8.40 13.76
CA GLY A 496 16.46 -8.38 13.93
C GLY A 496 16.91 -8.33 15.39
N LEU A 497 16.27 -7.48 16.21
CA LEU A 497 16.56 -7.40 17.65
C LEU A 497 16.10 -8.63 18.44
N CYS A 498 15.04 -9.31 18.00
CA CYS A 498 14.49 -10.47 18.71
C CYS A 498 15.01 -11.81 18.15
N SER A 499 15.88 -11.79 17.13
CA SER A 499 16.34 -13.01 16.46
C SER A 499 17.57 -13.61 17.14
N SER A 500 17.46 -14.88 17.54
CA SER A 500 18.60 -15.64 18.06
C SER A 500 19.72 -15.80 17.03
N GLU A 501 19.37 -15.90 15.74
CA GLU A 501 20.36 -16.09 14.68
C GLU A 501 21.21 -14.84 14.46
N VAL A 502 20.59 -13.66 14.53
CA VAL A 502 21.29 -12.37 14.38
C VAL A 502 22.26 -12.17 15.54
N TRP A 503 21.81 -12.37 16.78
CA TRP A 503 22.69 -12.26 17.96
C TRP A 503 23.78 -13.33 17.99
N LYS A 504 23.48 -14.56 17.54
CA LYS A 504 24.48 -15.62 17.41
C LYS A 504 25.57 -15.23 16.42
N LEU A 505 25.22 -14.64 15.26
CA LEU A 505 26.17 -14.13 14.28
C LEU A 505 27.10 -13.06 14.88
N ILE A 506 26.50 -12.07 15.57
CA ILE A 506 27.22 -10.94 16.18
C ILE A 506 28.17 -11.44 17.28
N LEU A 507 27.66 -12.23 18.22
CA LEU A 507 28.44 -12.70 19.38
C LEU A 507 29.55 -13.67 18.99
N LYS A 508 29.35 -14.47 17.92
CA LYS A 508 30.43 -15.28 17.34
C LYS A 508 31.51 -14.41 16.72
N CYS A 509 31.13 -13.38 15.95
CA CYS A 509 32.09 -12.45 15.37
C CYS A 509 32.92 -11.71 16.44
N LEU A 510 32.29 -11.36 17.56
CA LEU A 510 32.94 -10.72 18.71
C LEU A 510 33.67 -11.70 19.64
N HIS A 511 33.71 -13.01 19.36
CA HIS A 511 34.29 -14.05 20.23
C HIS A 511 33.70 -14.11 21.66
N LEU A 512 32.50 -13.57 21.88
CA LEU A 512 31.82 -13.50 23.18
C LEU A 512 30.61 -14.44 23.28
N TYR A 513 30.52 -15.41 22.35
CA TYR A 513 29.36 -16.29 22.22
C TYR A 513 29.15 -17.17 23.45
N THR A 514 27.95 -17.11 24.01
CA THR A 514 27.44 -18.06 25.00
C THR A 514 25.95 -18.18 24.78
N SER A 515 25.39 -19.40 24.80
CA SER A 515 23.95 -19.61 24.57
C SER A 515 23.06 -18.79 25.53
N GLN A 516 23.47 -18.71 26.79
CA GLN A 516 22.79 -17.88 27.80
C GLN A 516 22.84 -16.39 27.47
N ARG A 517 23.98 -15.85 27.02
CA ARG A 517 24.10 -14.44 26.64
C ARG A 517 23.19 -14.07 25.47
N THR A 518 23.09 -14.94 24.46
CA THR A 518 22.17 -14.75 23.32
C THR A 518 20.72 -14.68 23.79
N GLN A 519 20.30 -15.55 24.71
CA GLN A 519 18.93 -15.53 25.25
C GLN A 519 18.68 -14.29 26.10
N VAL A 520 19.62 -13.90 26.97
CA VAL A 520 19.48 -12.69 27.79
C VAL A 520 19.36 -11.44 26.92
N ILE A 521 20.24 -11.29 25.93
CA ILE A 521 20.24 -10.13 25.01
C ILE A 521 18.93 -10.08 24.21
N LYS A 522 18.49 -11.22 23.67
CA LYS A 522 17.27 -11.37 22.88
C LYS A 522 16.02 -10.84 23.58
N TYR A 523 15.91 -10.96 24.90
CA TYR A 523 14.76 -10.44 25.65
C TYR A 523 15.04 -9.07 26.28
N SER A 524 16.25 -8.83 26.79
CA SER A 524 16.57 -7.60 27.53
C SER A 524 16.59 -6.37 26.63
N ILE A 525 17.20 -6.45 25.43
CA ILE A 525 17.28 -5.29 24.53
C ILE A 525 15.89 -4.84 24.03
N PRO A 526 15.01 -5.74 23.54
CA PRO A 526 13.66 -5.35 23.17
C PRO A 526 12.84 -4.78 24.33
N ILE A 527 12.97 -5.33 25.55
CA ILE A 527 12.29 -4.80 26.74
C ILE A 527 12.79 -3.39 27.08
N ILE A 528 14.09 -3.15 27.09
CA ILE A 528 14.66 -1.81 27.34
C ILE A 528 14.19 -0.83 26.27
N THR A 529 14.17 -1.26 25.00
CA THR A 529 13.69 -0.46 23.88
C THR A 529 12.20 -0.10 24.05
N LEU A 530 11.36 -1.07 24.42
CA LEU A 530 9.95 -0.84 24.73
C LEU A 530 9.77 0.15 25.88
N LEU A 531 10.50 -0.03 26.99
CA LEU A 531 10.44 0.89 28.13
C LEU A 531 10.85 2.31 27.76
N TYR A 532 11.91 2.47 26.97
CA TYR A 532 12.34 3.78 26.47
C TYR A 532 11.27 4.43 25.59
N ILE A 533 10.69 3.68 24.64
CA ILE A 533 9.65 4.19 23.74
C ILE A 533 8.42 4.60 24.54
N SER A 534 7.95 3.74 25.44
CA SER A 534 6.82 4.03 26.31
C SER A 534 7.08 5.26 27.17
N PHE A 535 8.23 5.35 27.85
CA PHE A 535 8.53 6.51 28.70
C PHE A 535 8.62 7.83 27.91
N LYS A 536 9.26 7.82 26.74
CA LYS A 536 9.51 9.03 25.95
C LYS A 536 8.28 9.52 25.18
N PHE A 537 7.49 8.62 24.60
CA PHE A 537 6.41 8.98 23.69
C PHE A 537 5.01 8.93 24.32
N TRP A 538 4.85 8.29 25.48
CA TRP A 538 3.57 8.25 26.18
C TRP A 538 3.01 9.65 26.51
N PRO A 539 3.80 10.62 27.03
CA PRO A 539 3.29 11.95 27.30
C PRO A 539 2.74 12.62 26.03
N GLY A 540 3.49 12.61 24.93
CA GLY A 540 3.05 13.22 23.68
C GLY A 540 1.82 12.57 23.05
N ILE A 541 1.69 11.23 23.13
CA ILE A 541 0.48 10.53 22.69
C ILE A 541 -0.72 10.94 23.55
N MET A 542 -0.53 11.13 24.85
CA MET A 542 -1.61 11.50 25.75
C MET A 542 -2.00 12.97 25.62
N ASP A 543 -1.03 13.85 25.36
CA ASP A 543 -1.27 15.25 25.02
C ASP A 543 -2.09 15.35 23.74
N GLU A 544 -1.72 14.58 22.70
CA GLU A 544 -2.46 14.52 21.44
C GLU A 544 -3.88 13.98 21.62
N LEU A 545 -4.06 12.91 22.41
CA LEU A 545 -5.39 12.38 22.76
C LEU A 545 -6.21 13.35 23.64
N SER A 546 -5.58 14.30 24.30
CA SER A 546 -6.27 15.33 25.09
C SER A 546 -6.60 16.58 24.28
N GLU A 547 -5.97 16.75 23.12
CA GLU A 547 -6.21 17.90 22.24
C GLU A 547 -7.56 17.72 21.53
N LEU A 548 -8.53 18.55 21.90
CA LEU A 548 -9.85 18.58 21.29
C LEU A 548 -9.88 19.68 20.23
N ARG A 549 -10.18 19.30 18.99
CA ARG A 549 -10.34 20.18 17.84
C ARG A 549 -11.72 19.99 17.22
N GLU A 550 -12.15 21.00 16.48
CA GLU A 550 -13.42 20.98 15.75
C GLU A 550 -13.14 21.16 14.26
N PHE A 551 -13.77 20.32 13.43
CA PHE A 551 -13.77 20.54 11.99
C PHE A 551 -14.61 21.77 11.65
N TYR A 552 -13.96 22.82 11.13
CA TYR A 552 -14.62 24.09 10.84
C TYR A 552 -14.31 24.58 9.41
N ASP A 553 -15.32 24.51 8.53
CA ASP A 553 -15.25 24.97 7.14
C ASP A 553 -16.57 25.66 6.71
N PRO A 554 -16.85 26.87 7.25
CA PRO A 554 -18.14 27.53 7.06
C PRO A 554 -18.38 27.93 5.60
N ASP A 555 -17.33 28.29 4.85
CA ASP A 555 -17.45 28.70 3.45
C ASP A 555 -17.91 27.53 2.57
N THR A 556 -17.40 26.32 2.81
CA THR A 556 -17.82 25.13 2.06
C THR A 556 -19.22 24.69 2.50
N VAL A 557 -19.54 24.76 3.79
CA VAL A 557 -20.89 24.46 4.32
C VAL A 557 -21.92 25.40 3.68
N GLU A 558 -21.63 26.70 3.65
CA GLU A 558 -22.49 27.71 3.02
C GLU A 558 -22.70 27.40 1.53
N LEU A 559 -21.62 27.11 0.80
CA LEU A 559 -21.70 26.72 -0.62
C LEU A 559 -22.60 25.49 -0.83
N MET A 560 -22.39 24.42 -0.05
CA MET A 560 -23.17 23.18 -0.20
C MET A 560 -24.65 23.40 0.13
N ASN A 561 -24.96 24.18 1.17
CA ASN A 561 -26.33 24.55 1.51
C ASN A 561 -26.97 25.43 0.43
N TRP A 562 -26.22 26.39 -0.12
CA TRP A 562 -26.71 27.21 -1.22
C TRP A 562 -27.03 26.38 -2.45
N ILE A 563 -26.15 25.44 -2.84
CA ILE A 563 -26.39 24.52 -3.95
C ILE A 563 -27.66 23.68 -3.70
N LYS A 564 -27.83 23.16 -2.48
CA LYS A 564 -29.03 22.39 -2.08
C LYS A 564 -30.32 23.16 -2.28
N SER A 565 -30.35 24.41 -1.84
CA SER A 565 -31.58 25.21 -1.78
C SER A 565 -31.87 25.99 -3.06
N ASN A 566 -30.86 26.34 -3.86
CA ASN A 566 -31.00 27.30 -4.96
C ASN A 566 -30.79 26.71 -6.36
N THR A 567 -30.44 25.42 -6.49
CA THR A 567 -30.28 24.77 -7.81
C THR A 567 -31.18 23.55 -7.98
N PRO A 568 -31.64 23.28 -9.23
CA PRO A 568 -32.33 22.04 -9.55
C PRO A 568 -31.49 20.79 -9.23
N ASN A 569 -32.14 19.67 -8.91
CA ASN A 569 -31.46 18.39 -8.66
C ASN A 569 -30.76 17.82 -9.91
N THR A 570 -31.17 18.25 -11.10
CA THR A 570 -30.55 17.86 -12.38
C THR A 570 -29.45 18.81 -12.85
N ALA A 571 -29.10 19.82 -12.03
CA ALA A 571 -28.08 20.79 -12.38
C ALA A 571 -26.70 20.14 -12.48
N VAL A 572 -25.94 20.54 -13.49
CA VAL A 572 -24.57 20.06 -13.73
C VAL A 572 -23.56 21.11 -13.27
N PHE A 573 -22.59 20.69 -12.45
CA PHE A 573 -21.56 21.56 -11.89
C PHE A 573 -20.16 21.29 -12.48
N ALA A 574 -19.42 22.36 -12.73
CA ALA A 574 -18.00 22.36 -13.08
C ALA A 574 -17.15 23.11 -12.04
N GLY A 575 -15.91 22.67 -11.85
CA GLY A 575 -15.00 23.20 -10.84
C GLY A 575 -13.75 22.34 -10.68
N SER A 576 -13.01 22.50 -9.57
CA SER A 576 -11.92 21.58 -9.27
C SER A 576 -12.45 20.17 -8.99
N MET A 577 -11.68 19.16 -9.40
CA MET A 577 -12.06 17.77 -9.12
C MET A 577 -12.22 17.50 -7.63
N GLN A 578 -11.41 18.17 -6.79
CA GLN A 578 -11.40 18.01 -5.34
C GLN A 578 -12.72 18.47 -4.71
N LEU A 579 -13.18 19.68 -5.06
CA LEU A 579 -14.43 20.25 -4.56
C LEU A 579 -15.66 19.52 -5.09
N LEU A 580 -15.64 19.15 -6.38
CA LEU A 580 -16.79 18.51 -7.02
C LEU A 580 -17.15 17.15 -6.40
N ALA A 581 -16.18 16.40 -5.88
CA ALA A 581 -16.48 15.20 -5.11
C ALA A 581 -17.33 15.50 -3.86
N GLY A 582 -17.02 16.60 -3.16
CA GLY A 582 -17.84 17.12 -2.05
C GLY A 582 -19.21 17.60 -2.51
N VAL A 583 -19.30 18.28 -3.66
CA VAL A 583 -20.59 18.68 -4.26
C VAL A 583 -21.46 17.46 -4.51
N LYS A 584 -20.94 16.40 -5.13
CA LYS A 584 -21.71 15.18 -5.36
C LYS A 584 -22.14 14.52 -4.05
N LEU A 585 -21.23 14.35 -3.09
CA LEU A 585 -21.56 13.71 -1.82
C LEU A 585 -22.65 14.49 -1.07
N CYS A 586 -22.41 15.78 -0.86
CA CYS A 586 -23.29 16.60 -0.02
C CYS A 586 -24.63 16.85 -0.70
N THR A 587 -24.63 17.10 -2.01
CA THR A 587 -25.78 17.66 -2.72
C THR A 587 -26.40 16.70 -3.74
N GLY A 588 -25.71 15.67 -4.18
CA GLY A 588 -26.19 14.72 -5.19
C GLY A 588 -26.27 15.28 -6.62
N ARG A 589 -25.71 16.47 -6.89
CA ARG A 589 -25.71 17.06 -8.24
C ARG A 589 -24.68 16.39 -9.15
N THR A 590 -24.97 16.43 -10.44
CA THR A 590 -24.12 15.82 -11.47
C THR A 590 -22.85 16.61 -11.69
N LEU A 591 -21.73 15.91 -11.84
CA LEU A 591 -20.41 16.52 -12.00
C LEU A 591 -19.98 16.51 -13.46
N THR A 592 -19.16 17.48 -13.82
CA THR A 592 -18.43 17.43 -15.08
C THR A 592 -17.11 16.67 -14.96
N ASN A 593 -16.40 16.77 -13.85
CA ASN A 593 -15.18 16.00 -13.59
C ASN A 593 -15.11 15.58 -12.13
N HIS A 594 -14.21 14.64 -11.82
CA HIS A 594 -14.00 14.13 -10.47
C HIS A 594 -12.60 13.52 -10.30
N PRO A 595 -12.14 13.25 -9.06
CA PRO A 595 -10.75 12.86 -8.74
C PRO A 595 -10.24 11.50 -9.25
N HIS A 596 -10.96 10.85 -10.16
CA HIS A 596 -10.55 9.55 -10.71
C HIS A 596 -9.77 9.77 -12.02
N TYR A 597 -8.51 10.14 -11.88
CA TYR A 597 -7.69 10.65 -12.98
C TYR A 597 -7.05 9.54 -13.86
N GLU A 598 -7.41 8.27 -13.63
CA GLU A 598 -6.85 7.10 -14.32
C GLU A 598 -7.38 6.95 -15.76
N ASP A 599 -8.60 7.43 -16.03
CA ASP A 599 -9.22 7.38 -17.36
C ASP A 599 -8.73 8.51 -18.28
N LYS A 600 -8.33 8.15 -19.51
CA LYS A 600 -7.79 9.11 -20.49
C LYS A 600 -8.80 10.20 -20.87
N ASN A 601 -10.06 9.82 -21.08
CA ASN A 601 -11.07 10.80 -21.49
C ASN A 601 -11.38 11.77 -20.35
N LEU A 602 -11.38 11.31 -19.11
CA LEU A 602 -11.59 12.15 -17.95
C LEU A 602 -10.41 13.08 -17.67
N ARG A 603 -9.17 12.66 -17.92
CA ARG A 603 -8.00 13.57 -17.87
C ARG A 603 -8.13 14.71 -18.85
N GLU A 604 -8.42 14.39 -20.11
CA GLU A 604 -8.61 15.40 -21.15
C GLU A 604 -9.77 16.34 -20.77
N ARG A 605 -10.90 15.77 -20.34
CA ARG A 605 -12.05 16.55 -19.86
C ARG A 605 -11.69 17.47 -18.69
N THR A 606 -10.91 17.00 -17.73
CA THR A 606 -10.45 17.80 -16.58
C THR A 606 -9.55 18.93 -17.05
N LYS A 607 -8.61 18.67 -17.95
CA LYS A 607 -7.74 19.69 -18.56
C LYS A 607 -8.56 20.77 -19.29
N GLN A 608 -9.62 20.38 -19.99
CA GLN A 608 -10.55 21.32 -20.66
C GLN A 608 -11.34 22.15 -19.64
N ILE A 609 -11.90 21.54 -18.59
CA ILE A 609 -12.63 22.27 -17.54
C ILE A 609 -11.71 23.24 -16.79
N TYR A 610 -10.45 22.86 -16.57
CA TYR A 610 -9.47 23.70 -15.89
C TYR A 610 -9.04 24.93 -16.70
N GLN A 611 -9.43 25.05 -17.97
CA GLN A 611 -9.22 26.28 -18.75
C GLN A 611 -9.90 27.51 -18.12
N ILE A 612 -10.83 27.33 -17.18
CA ILE A 612 -11.36 28.41 -16.33
C ILE A 612 -10.27 29.12 -15.50
N TYR A 613 -9.13 28.48 -15.26
CA TYR A 613 -7.97 29.07 -14.57
C TYR A 613 -6.88 29.58 -15.53
N ALA A 614 -7.05 29.40 -16.84
CA ALA A 614 -6.08 29.76 -17.87
C ALA A 614 -6.31 31.17 -18.46
N LYS A 615 -5.37 31.63 -19.29
CA LYS A 615 -5.47 32.86 -20.09
C LYS A 615 -6.25 32.63 -21.39
N ARG A 616 -7.59 32.60 -21.30
CA ARG A 616 -8.51 32.23 -22.39
C ARG A 616 -9.67 33.21 -22.53
N SER A 617 -10.26 33.28 -23.72
CA SER A 617 -11.41 34.15 -24.01
C SER A 617 -12.68 33.63 -23.31
N PRO A 618 -13.63 34.52 -22.93
CA PRO A 618 -14.87 34.09 -22.29
C PRO A 618 -15.76 33.22 -23.20
N GLY A 619 -15.77 33.47 -24.51
CA GLY A 619 -16.54 32.67 -25.47
C GLY A 619 -16.01 31.24 -25.62
N GLU A 620 -14.69 31.07 -25.62
CA GLU A 620 -14.06 29.74 -25.69
C GLU A 620 -14.34 28.93 -24.41
N VAL A 621 -14.14 29.53 -23.22
CA VAL A 621 -14.42 28.87 -21.94
C VAL A 621 -15.91 28.51 -21.83
N TYR A 622 -16.81 29.41 -22.26
CA TYR A 622 -18.24 29.13 -22.32
C TYR A 622 -18.56 27.92 -23.23
N GLY A 623 -17.97 27.88 -24.44
CA GLY A 623 -18.13 26.77 -25.37
C GLY A 623 -17.67 25.44 -24.79
N ILE A 624 -16.49 25.41 -24.15
CA ILE A 624 -15.96 24.22 -23.47
C ILE A 624 -16.93 23.74 -22.39
N LEU A 625 -17.35 24.62 -21.47
CA LEU A 625 -18.23 24.24 -20.37
C LEU A 625 -19.58 23.74 -20.87
N ARG A 626 -20.14 24.35 -21.92
CA ARG A 626 -21.39 23.91 -22.54
C ARG A 626 -21.28 22.58 -23.26
N SER A 627 -20.15 22.26 -23.89
CA SER A 627 -19.92 20.94 -24.50
C SER A 627 -20.06 19.79 -23.48
N PHE A 628 -19.82 20.08 -22.20
CA PHE A 628 -19.96 19.15 -21.08
C PHE A 628 -21.30 19.28 -20.33
N GLY A 629 -22.26 20.04 -20.87
CA GLY A 629 -23.58 20.22 -20.28
C GLY A 629 -23.59 21.03 -18.97
N THR A 630 -22.54 21.81 -18.69
CA THR A 630 -22.42 22.58 -17.45
C THR A 630 -23.53 23.62 -17.31
N ASP A 631 -24.23 23.66 -16.18
CA ASP A 631 -25.17 24.74 -15.84
C ASP A 631 -24.53 25.80 -14.93
N TYR A 632 -23.67 25.36 -14.01
CA TYR A 632 -22.99 26.20 -13.03
C TYR A 632 -21.49 25.90 -12.98
N VAL A 633 -20.66 26.94 -12.88
CA VAL A 633 -19.21 26.81 -12.67
C VAL A 633 -18.83 27.44 -11.33
N ILE A 634 -18.02 26.72 -10.56
CA ILE A 634 -17.47 27.15 -9.28
C ILE A 634 -16.01 27.52 -9.51
N LEU A 635 -15.64 28.76 -9.14
CA LEU A 635 -14.27 29.24 -9.13
C LEU A 635 -13.76 29.35 -7.70
N GLU A 636 -12.54 28.87 -7.49
CA GLU A 636 -11.86 28.85 -6.20
C GLU A 636 -10.72 29.86 -6.19
N ASP A 637 -10.73 30.76 -5.21
CA ASP A 637 -9.70 31.79 -5.08
C ASP A 637 -8.34 31.21 -4.71
N SER A 638 -8.34 30.11 -3.96
CA SER A 638 -7.14 29.33 -3.59
C SER A 638 -6.39 28.81 -4.82
N ILE A 639 -7.09 28.48 -5.90
CA ILE A 639 -6.51 28.00 -7.17
C ILE A 639 -6.17 29.18 -8.07
N CYS A 640 -7.09 30.14 -8.23
CA CYS A 640 -6.88 31.29 -9.13
C CYS A 640 -5.65 32.12 -8.72
N TYR A 641 -5.45 32.31 -7.42
CA TYR A 641 -4.36 33.10 -6.84
C TYR A 641 -3.28 32.25 -6.17
N GLU A 642 -3.18 30.96 -6.52
CA GLU A 642 -2.29 30.01 -5.84
C GLU A 642 -0.85 30.52 -5.68
N ARG A 643 -0.36 30.50 -4.43
CA ARG A 643 1.00 30.91 -4.04
C ARG A 643 1.82 29.81 -3.38
N ARG A 644 1.21 28.65 -3.08
CA ARG A 644 1.89 27.54 -2.37
C ARG A 644 3.02 26.97 -3.21
N HIS A 645 2.73 26.65 -4.47
CA HIS A 645 3.71 26.10 -5.40
C HIS A 645 4.57 27.21 -6.02
N SER A 646 5.84 26.90 -6.27
CA SER A 646 6.75 27.78 -7.01
C SER A 646 6.28 27.95 -8.46
N ARG A 647 6.75 29.02 -9.11
CA ARG A 647 6.55 29.24 -10.54
C ARG A 647 7.00 28.01 -11.34
N GLY A 648 6.16 27.58 -12.29
CA GLY A 648 6.33 26.34 -13.05
C GLY A 648 5.56 25.14 -12.50
N CYS A 649 5.08 25.21 -11.26
CA CYS A 649 4.32 24.13 -10.62
C CYS A 649 2.94 24.52 -10.08
N ARG A 650 2.53 25.78 -10.25
CA ARG A 650 1.15 26.22 -9.95
C ARG A 650 0.21 25.70 -11.03
N LEU A 651 -1.03 25.33 -10.70
CA LEU A 651 -1.96 24.78 -11.70
C LEU A 651 -2.12 25.68 -12.93
N ARG A 652 -2.22 27.00 -12.68
CA ARG A 652 -2.29 28.03 -13.72
C ARG A 652 -1.06 28.08 -14.64
N ASP A 653 0.14 27.84 -14.10
CA ASP A 653 1.38 27.83 -14.89
C ASP A 653 1.39 26.61 -15.81
N LEU A 654 0.99 25.44 -15.29
CA LEU A 654 0.89 24.21 -16.07
C LEU A 654 -0.09 24.37 -17.24
N LEU A 655 -1.21 25.05 -17.01
CA LEU A 655 -2.19 25.36 -18.06
C LEU A 655 -1.64 26.37 -19.08
N ASP A 656 -0.91 27.39 -18.63
CA ASP A 656 -0.31 28.37 -19.52
C ASP A 656 0.74 27.70 -20.43
N VAL A 657 1.64 26.88 -19.88
CA VAL A 657 2.63 26.11 -20.66
C VAL A 657 1.96 25.14 -21.63
N ALA A 658 0.92 24.42 -21.18
CA ALA A 658 0.16 23.50 -22.03
C ALA A 658 -0.58 24.20 -23.19
N ASN A 659 -0.90 25.49 -23.02
CA ASN A 659 -1.51 26.33 -24.04
C ASN A 659 -0.49 27.08 -24.91
N GLY A 660 0.83 26.95 -24.65
CA GLY A 660 1.87 27.69 -25.35
C GLY A 660 2.02 29.15 -24.90
N HIS A 661 1.52 29.48 -23.71
CA HIS A 661 1.52 30.83 -23.15
C HIS A 661 2.64 31.04 -22.10
N ILE A 662 3.12 32.27 -22.00
CA ILE A 662 4.04 32.72 -20.95
C ILE A 662 3.36 32.69 -19.57
N MET A 663 4.05 32.10 -18.58
CA MET A 663 3.62 32.01 -17.19
C MET A 663 3.71 33.36 -16.46
N ASP A 664 2.85 33.57 -15.45
CA ASP A 664 2.87 34.78 -14.63
C ASP A 664 4.05 34.85 -13.65
N GLY A 665 4.48 36.08 -13.36
CA GLY A 665 5.54 36.38 -12.39
C GLY A 665 6.95 36.33 -12.97
N LEU A 666 7.92 36.78 -12.17
CA LEU A 666 9.34 36.83 -12.54
C LEU A 666 9.92 35.43 -12.72
N GLY A 667 10.66 35.22 -13.80
CA GLY A 667 11.39 33.99 -14.09
C GLY A 667 11.55 33.76 -15.59
N GLU A 668 12.45 32.85 -15.96
CA GLU A 668 12.69 32.49 -17.36
C GLU A 668 11.54 31.66 -17.93
N ASN A 669 11.22 31.85 -19.20
CA ASN A 669 10.24 31.06 -19.94
C ASN A 669 10.97 30.27 -21.01
N GLU A 670 10.39 29.14 -21.42
CA GLU A 670 10.85 28.46 -22.63
C GLU A 670 10.72 29.43 -23.83
N PRO A 671 11.72 29.47 -24.73
CA PRO A 671 11.84 30.52 -25.75
C PRO A 671 10.72 30.50 -26.80
N ASP A 672 9.96 29.41 -26.90
CA ASP A 672 8.86 29.24 -27.85
C ASP A 672 7.48 29.68 -27.28
N LEU A 673 7.40 30.00 -25.99
CA LEU A 673 6.16 30.45 -25.35
C LEU A 673 5.84 31.90 -25.73
N LYS A 674 4.56 32.17 -26.01
CA LYS A 674 4.07 33.49 -26.45
C LYS A 674 3.24 34.19 -25.38
N PRO A 675 3.19 35.53 -25.33
CA PRO A 675 2.19 36.23 -24.53
C PRO A 675 0.78 35.87 -24.98
N SER A 676 -0.15 35.65 -24.04
CA SER A 676 -1.57 35.47 -24.38
C SER A 676 -2.21 36.80 -24.73
N LEU A 677 -3.11 36.79 -25.72
CA LEU A 677 -3.96 37.94 -26.08
C LEU A 677 -5.04 38.21 -25.03
N TYR A 678 -5.35 37.21 -24.21
CA TYR A 678 -6.40 37.29 -23.21
C TYR A 678 -5.81 37.33 -21.79
N PRO A 679 -6.40 38.15 -20.91
CA PRO A 679 -6.10 38.06 -19.48
C PRO A 679 -6.59 36.73 -18.87
N ARG A 680 -6.22 36.48 -17.62
CA ARG A 680 -6.60 35.26 -16.90
C ARG A 680 -8.10 35.24 -16.61
N PHE A 681 -8.77 34.17 -17.01
CA PHE A 681 -10.24 34.09 -16.96
C PHE A 681 -10.79 34.22 -15.53
N CYS A 682 -10.24 33.46 -14.57
CA CYS A 682 -10.73 33.44 -13.19
C CYS A 682 -10.59 34.79 -12.45
N GLU A 683 -9.71 35.68 -12.92
CA GLU A 683 -9.54 37.03 -12.37
C GLU A 683 -10.51 38.02 -13.03
N GLU A 684 -10.59 38.01 -14.36
CA GLU A 684 -11.37 38.99 -15.13
C GLU A 684 -12.87 38.81 -15.04
N ILE A 685 -13.34 37.57 -14.92
CA ILE A 685 -14.78 37.29 -14.78
C ILE A 685 -15.39 38.02 -13.57
N LYS A 686 -14.59 38.31 -12.54
CA LYS A 686 -15.03 39.04 -11.34
C LYS A 686 -15.31 40.51 -11.59
N LYS A 687 -14.79 41.09 -12.69
CA LYS A 687 -14.95 42.50 -13.06
C LYS A 687 -16.30 42.82 -13.70
N ASN A 688 -17.14 41.81 -13.96
CA ASN A 688 -18.47 41.95 -14.57
C ASN A 688 -18.46 42.72 -15.92
N LEU A 689 -17.43 42.48 -16.75
CA LEU A 689 -17.34 43.08 -18.08
C LEU A 689 -18.44 42.50 -19.01
N PRO A 690 -18.98 43.29 -19.96
CA PRO A 690 -20.05 42.85 -20.86
C PRO A 690 -19.76 41.55 -21.63
N SER A 691 -18.50 41.34 -22.03
CA SER A 691 -18.03 40.15 -22.71
C SER A 691 -18.11 38.87 -21.87
N TYR A 692 -18.11 38.99 -20.54
CA TYR A 692 -18.28 37.87 -19.61
C TYR A 692 -19.75 37.74 -19.19
N THR A 693 -20.43 38.84 -18.88
CA THR A 693 -21.82 38.82 -18.39
C THR A 693 -22.81 38.30 -19.43
N MET A 694 -22.48 38.39 -20.72
CA MET A 694 -23.24 37.75 -21.81
C MET A 694 -23.34 36.23 -21.64
N HIS A 695 -22.30 35.60 -21.10
CA HIS A 695 -22.18 34.15 -20.97
C HIS A 695 -22.37 33.65 -19.53
N PHE A 696 -21.97 34.44 -18.54
CA PHE A 696 -21.87 34.06 -17.14
C PHE A 696 -22.56 35.07 -16.23
N THR A 697 -23.47 34.60 -15.39
CA THR A 697 -24.13 35.42 -14.37
C THR A 697 -23.70 34.94 -12.99
N ARG A 698 -23.08 35.82 -12.19
CA ARG A 698 -22.71 35.48 -10.81
C ARG A 698 -23.97 35.29 -9.96
N VAL A 699 -24.08 34.14 -9.29
CA VAL A 699 -25.27 33.76 -8.51
C VAL A 699 -24.96 33.46 -7.05
N PHE A 700 -23.70 33.21 -6.71
CA PHE A 700 -23.23 33.04 -5.34
C PHE A 700 -21.80 33.56 -5.22
N GLN A 701 -21.48 34.10 -4.03
CA GLN A 701 -20.14 34.50 -3.66
C GLN A 701 -20.01 34.43 -2.15
N ASN A 702 -18.93 33.81 -1.68
CA ASN A 702 -18.43 33.98 -0.32
C ASN A 702 -16.92 34.27 -0.35
N LYS A 703 -16.22 34.09 0.78
CA LYS A 703 -14.79 34.42 0.87
C LYS A 703 -13.90 33.52 0.01
N THR A 704 -14.33 32.29 -0.25
CA THR A 704 -13.50 31.26 -0.92
C THR A 704 -14.01 30.93 -2.33
N PHE A 705 -15.33 30.96 -2.54
CA PHE A 705 -15.98 30.45 -3.75
C PHE A 705 -16.81 31.52 -4.46
N HIS A 706 -16.75 31.48 -5.79
CA HIS A 706 -17.65 32.23 -6.67
C HIS A 706 -18.37 31.28 -7.61
N VAL A 707 -19.71 31.32 -7.64
CA VAL A 707 -20.50 30.49 -8.56
C VAL A 707 -21.12 31.34 -9.64
N TYR A 708 -20.94 30.92 -10.88
CA TYR A 708 -21.52 31.54 -12.07
C TYR A 708 -22.47 30.57 -12.76
N LYS A 709 -23.68 31.04 -13.05
CA LYS A 709 -24.66 30.36 -13.89
C LYS A 709 -24.37 30.69 -15.34
N LEU A 710 -24.35 29.67 -16.20
CA LEU A 710 -24.13 29.86 -17.63
C LEU A 710 -25.45 30.25 -18.31
N ALA A 711 -25.39 31.19 -19.26
CA ALA A 711 -26.53 31.63 -20.09
C ALA A 711 -26.99 30.49 -21.01
N LYS A 712 -28.26 30.08 -20.98
CA LYS A 712 -28.77 29.05 -21.90
C LYS A 712 -29.10 29.75 -23.22
N HIS A 713 -28.30 29.53 -24.27
CA HIS A 713 -28.74 29.91 -25.61
C HIS A 713 -29.95 29.03 -25.96
N LYS A 714 -31.07 29.70 -26.28
CA LYS A 714 -32.26 29.04 -26.81
C LYS A 714 -31.99 28.48 -28.19
#